data_AF-A0A0B2S7L4-F1
#
_entry.id   AF-A0A0B2S7L4-F1
#
_cell.length_a   1.000
_cell.length_b   1.000
_cell.length_c   1.000
_cell.angle_alpha   90.00
_cell.angle_beta   90.00
_cell.angle_gamma   90.00
#
_symmetry.space_group_name_H-M   'P 1'
#
loop_
_entity.id
_entity.type
_entity.pdbx_description
1 polymer ?
#
loop_
_entity_poly.entity_id
_entity_poly.type
_entity_poly.pdbx_seq_one_letter_code
_entity_poly.pdbx_strand_id
1 'polypeptide(L)'
;MTLKNPYFHQSFINNRASFSLRVHKKYNWHSNDNGCFMNQWKLPFLNTHQRKKKACIVGCDTKCIKTMMVSSHGNTKTHKVKVIVAVKKCSGGGILSNFLSECVDGIKQLIGNILVLELVSVDLDQKTNLEKKTIKGHAQGVEKKERGVQYECTFELPSDFGNVGAVLVQHEHHKEVFLRSIVLHDVPYGPVHFTCNSWVQPKHDCPVKRVFFSDKSYLPSQTPCGLRRLREVELMLLRGNGEGERKSYERIYDYDVYNDLGDPDFSIDLKRPILGCSEHPYPRRCRTGREHSIADPLSERKCLNIFVPRDEAFAEIKQLQFTTTTISLGLSAILASLDTIFIDQNLGFASFQDIDMLYKEGYHLPHPEPKWLTLLQKVIPSFIKVATDNKKTLHFDTPEAVKRDRFFWFSDEEFARETLSGVNPYSIQLVKEWPLRSKLDPEIYGPPESAITREIIESQIIGYRTVEEAIVEKKLFMLDYHDLFLPYVSKVREIKGTTLYGSRTLFFLTKQGTLKPLAIELTRPIMDGKPQWKQVFTPASHSTDLWLWRLAKAHVLAHDSGYHELVNHWLRTHCALEPFIIATNRQLSTMHPVYKLLHPHMRYTMEINSLAREVLICANGIIEISFSTNKYSMEISSVAYDQLWRFDLQALPNDLIHRGMALEDPNAPQGLMLTIEDYPFANDGLLIWDAIKQWVTEYINHYYSNSSVVKSDQELQAWWTEIQKVGHGDKYKEPWWPSLETPKDLIDIITTIAWIASGHHAAVNFAQYTYGGYFPNRPTIARIKMPTEDPSKEEWENFLKNPEQTLLECLPSQIQATLVMVILNLLSNHSPDEEYIGQYMEPSWAENQTIKTSFERFNKRLKEIEGIIDSRNGNYNLKNRCGAGLVPYELMKPFSGPGITGKGVPYSASI
;
A
#
# COMPACT_ATOMS: atom_id res chain seq x y z
N MET A 1 -21.28 -63.50 -22.02
CA MET A 1 -22.59 -64.14 -21.82
C MET A 1 -23.40 -63.21 -20.92
N THR A 2 -24.14 -62.27 -21.53
CA THR A 2 -25.61 -62.30 -21.75
C THR A 2 -26.41 -62.14 -20.46
N LEU A 3 -27.36 -61.23 -20.30
CA LEU A 3 -27.94 -60.12 -21.07
C LEU A 3 -29.10 -59.63 -20.20
N LYS A 4 -29.36 -58.31 -20.13
CA LYS A 4 -30.68 -57.64 -20.19
C LYS A 4 -30.75 -56.38 -19.32
N ASN A 5 -30.72 -55.25 -20.03
CA ASN A 5 -31.51 -54.05 -19.73
C ASN A 5 -32.94 -54.29 -20.28
N PRO A 6 -34.01 -53.62 -19.78
CA PRO A 6 -34.31 -52.29 -20.34
C PRO A 6 -34.99 -51.26 -19.39
N TYR A 7 -34.88 -50.00 -19.84
CA TYR A 7 -35.50 -48.72 -19.45
C TYR A 7 -36.98 -48.72 -18.98
N PHE A 8 -37.33 -47.80 -18.07
CA PHE A 8 -38.20 -46.62 -18.37
C PHE A 8 -38.23 -45.57 -17.23
N HIS A 9 -38.45 -44.31 -17.64
CA HIS A 9 -38.47 -43.02 -16.92
C HIS A 9 -39.42 -42.88 -15.72
N GLN A 10 -39.01 -42.09 -14.70
CA GLN A 10 -39.83 -40.99 -14.15
C GLN A 10 -39.06 -39.97 -13.29
N SER A 11 -39.26 -38.70 -13.65
CA SER A 11 -39.06 -37.42 -12.96
C SER A 11 -38.55 -37.38 -11.51
N PHE A 12 -37.45 -36.63 -11.28
CA PHE A 12 -37.22 -35.95 -10.01
C PHE A 12 -37.07 -34.44 -10.20
N ILE A 13 -37.74 -33.75 -9.29
CA ILE A 13 -38.13 -32.35 -9.28
C ILE A 13 -36.97 -31.47 -8.82
N ASN A 14 -36.89 -30.29 -9.43
CA ASN A 14 -36.07 -29.12 -9.07
C ASN A 14 -35.91 -28.92 -7.55
N ASN A 15 -34.67 -28.97 -7.05
CA ASN A 15 -34.31 -28.30 -5.81
C ASN A 15 -33.60 -26.98 -6.14
N ARG A 16 -34.40 -25.91 -6.20
CA ARG A 16 -33.93 -24.52 -6.13
C ARG A 16 -33.53 -24.22 -4.69
N ALA A 17 -32.25 -23.99 -4.43
CA ALA A 17 -31.82 -23.29 -3.22
C ALA A 17 -31.91 -21.78 -3.49
N SER A 18 -33.04 -21.17 -3.13
CA SER A 18 -33.19 -19.72 -3.11
C SER A 18 -32.51 -19.15 -1.86
N PHE A 19 -31.51 -18.28 -2.05
CA PHE A 19 -30.99 -17.42 -0.99
C PHE A 19 -32.12 -16.52 -0.46
N SER A 20 -32.49 -16.71 0.81
CA SER A 20 -33.47 -15.87 1.51
C SER A 20 -32.72 -14.99 2.52
N LEU A 21 -32.56 -13.70 2.19
CA LEU A 21 -32.22 -12.67 3.17
C LEU A 21 -33.45 -12.44 4.07
N ARG A 22 -33.43 -13.00 5.29
CA ARG A 22 -34.36 -12.61 6.35
C ARG A 22 -33.72 -11.54 7.23
N VAL A 23 -34.18 -10.30 7.03
CA VAL A 23 -34.06 -9.20 7.97
C VAL A 23 -34.76 -9.60 9.28
N HIS A 24 -34.04 -9.60 10.40
CA HIS A 24 -34.66 -9.78 11.72
C HIS A 24 -34.91 -8.45 12.43
N LYS A 25 -36.20 -8.29 12.76
CA LYS A 25 -36.82 -7.22 13.53
C LYS A 25 -36.29 -7.19 14.97
N LYS A 26 -36.14 -5.97 15.47
CA LYS A 26 -36.11 -5.60 16.89
C LYS A 26 -37.18 -6.34 17.70
N TYR A 27 -36.80 -6.88 18.85
CA TYR A 27 -37.71 -7.16 19.96
C TYR A 27 -37.32 -6.30 21.16
N ASN A 28 -38.21 -5.38 21.53
CA ASN A 28 -38.32 -4.82 22.87
C ASN A 28 -39.01 -5.85 23.77
N TRP A 29 -38.55 -6.00 25.01
CA TRP A 29 -39.41 -6.38 26.14
C TRP A 29 -39.04 -5.58 27.39
N HIS A 30 -40.10 -5.15 28.07
CA HIS A 30 -40.13 -4.30 29.25
C HIS A 30 -39.77 -5.05 30.55
N SER A 31 -39.37 -4.24 31.52
CA SER A 31 -39.26 -4.41 32.97
C SER A 31 -40.28 -5.33 33.66
N ASN A 32 -39.83 -6.03 34.72
CA ASN A 32 -40.41 -5.85 36.07
C ASN A 32 -39.52 -6.40 37.20
N ASP A 33 -39.73 -5.82 38.38
CA ASP A 33 -38.92 -5.80 39.59
C ASP A 33 -38.89 -7.07 40.46
N ASN A 34 -37.83 -7.10 41.30
CA ASN A 34 -37.79 -7.34 42.77
C ASN A 34 -36.97 -8.54 43.27
N GLY A 35 -36.06 -8.25 44.21
CA GLY A 35 -35.58 -9.23 45.19
C GLY A 35 -34.15 -9.06 45.72
N CYS A 36 -34.01 -8.19 46.74
CA CYS A 36 -32.95 -8.10 47.76
C CYS A 36 -31.99 -9.29 47.95
N PHE A 37 -30.69 -9.03 48.19
CA PHE A 37 -29.99 -9.34 49.45
C PHE A 37 -28.55 -8.79 49.45
N MET A 38 -28.22 -7.98 50.47
CA MET A 38 -26.86 -7.59 50.81
C MET A 38 -26.05 -8.78 51.33
N ASN A 39 -24.74 -8.80 51.09
CA ASN A 39 -23.78 -9.05 52.17
C ASN A 39 -22.36 -8.54 51.87
N GLN A 40 -21.79 -7.95 52.91
CA GLN A 40 -20.47 -7.33 53.05
C GLN A 40 -19.33 -8.38 53.21
N TRP A 41 -18.12 -7.84 53.45
CA TRP A 41 -16.94 -8.36 54.18
C TRP A 41 -15.72 -8.63 53.29
N LYS A 42 -14.76 -7.69 53.22
CA LYS A 42 -13.69 -7.30 54.18
C LYS A 42 -12.36 -8.03 53.91
N LEU A 43 -11.34 -7.24 53.54
CA LEU A 43 -9.92 -7.59 53.54
C LEU A 43 -9.34 -7.54 54.98
N PRO A 44 -8.37 -8.40 55.34
CA PRO A 44 -7.74 -8.35 56.65
C PRO A 44 -6.41 -7.58 56.64
N PHE A 45 -6.23 -6.73 57.65
CA PHE A 45 -4.94 -6.23 58.15
C PHE A 45 -4.52 -7.08 59.36
N LEU A 46 -3.21 -7.33 59.52
CA LEU A 46 -2.60 -7.73 60.79
C LEU A 46 -1.26 -7.00 61.02
N ASN A 47 -1.24 -6.31 62.16
CA ASN A 47 -0.16 -5.68 62.94
C ASN A 47 0.95 -6.71 63.34
N THR A 48 2.17 -6.42 63.83
CA THR A 48 2.71 -5.37 64.73
C THR A 48 4.23 -5.60 64.91
N HIS A 49 5.03 -4.56 65.22
CA HIS A 49 5.85 -4.50 66.46
C HIS A 49 6.56 -3.15 66.67
N GLN A 50 6.39 -2.59 67.88
CA GLN A 50 7.03 -1.39 68.45
C GLN A 50 8.23 -1.74 69.34
N ARG A 51 9.17 -0.78 69.51
CA ARG A 51 9.90 -0.43 70.76
C ARG A 51 10.67 0.89 70.52
N LYS A 52 10.26 2.08 71.01
CA LYS A 52 10.35 2.76 72.34
C LYS A 52 11.76 3.11 72.88
N LYS A 53 11.98 4.43 73.05
CA LYS A 53 12.56 5.21 74.21
C LYS A 53 13.45 6.37 73.67
N LYS A 54 13.62 7.56 74.26
CA LYS A 54 13.01 8.33 75.38
C LYS A 54 13.53 9.78 75.22
N ALA A 55 12.81 10.73 75.81
CA ALA A 55 12.99 12.19 75.73
C ALA A 55 14.19 12.77 76.51
N CYS A 56 14.57 14.01 76.17
CA CYS A 56 14.99 15.03 77.14
C CYS A 56 14.59 16.43 76.66
N ILE A 57 14.02 17.23 77.56
CA ILE A 57 13.55 18.62 77.38
C ILE A 57 14.52 19.52 78.14
N VAL A 58 14.93 20.65 77.54
CA VAL A 58 15.31 21.88 78.25
C VAL A 58 14.73 23.05 77.47
N GLY A 59 13.91 23.88 78.13
CA GLY A 59 13.28 25.05 77.53
C GLY A 59 14.14 26.31 77.59
N CYS A 60 13.80 27.32 76.79
CA CYS A 60 13.94 28.71 77.19
C CYS A 60 13.05 29.64 76.33
N ASP A 61 12.53 30.63 77.04
CA ASP A 61 11.67 31.78 76.77
C ASP A 61 11.35 32.33 75.38
N THR A 62 10.09 32.77 75.34
CA THR A 62 9.44 33.76 74.48
C THR A 62 10.25 35.03 74.21
N LYS A 63 10.26 35.46 72.93
CA LYS A 63 10.19 36.89 72.54
C LYS A 63 9.50 37.04 71.19
N CYS A 64 8.34 37.70 71.21
CA CYS A 64 7.66 38.24 70.04
C CYS A 64 8.58 39.22 69.29
N ILE A 65 8.84 38.96 68.01
CA ILE A 65 9.24 40.00 67.06
C ILE A 65 8.37 39.81 65.82
N LYS A 66 7.49 40.81 65.60
CA LYS A 66 6.81 41.04 64.32
C LYS A 66 7.88 41.23 63.26
N THR A 67 7.97 40.32 62.30
CA THR A 67 8.71 40.58 61.05
C THR A 67 7.70 40.66 59.93
N MET A 68 7.66 41.84 59.33
CA MET A 68 6.77 42.24 58.25
C MET A 68 6.81 41.24 57.10
N MET A 69 5.63 40.91 56.57
CA MET A 69 5.51 40.42 55.20
C MET A 69 6.12 41.47 54.27
N VAL A 70 7.36 41.26 53.84
CA VAL A 70 7.88 41.89 52.65
C VAL A 70 7.31 41.09 51.49
N SER A 71 6.16 41.53 50.98
CA SER A 71 5.73 41.12 49.65
C SER A 71 6.75 41.68 48.67
N SER A 72 7.74 40.87 48.28
CA SER A 72 8.52 41.14 47.09
C SER A 72 7.60 40.94 45.90
N HIS A 73 6.80 41.96 45.58
CA HIS A 73 6.25 42.13 44.23
C HIS A 73 7.44 42.43 43.31
N GLY A 74 8.19 41.39 42.96
CA GLY A 74 9.01 41.42 41.78
C GLY A 74 8.05 41.57 40.62
N ASN A 75 8.00 42.75 40.01
CA ASN A 75 7.38 42.97 38.72
C ASN A 75 8.12 42.07 37.71
N THR A 76 7.74 40.80 37.61
CA THR A 76 8.13 39.94 36.50
C THR A 76 7.51 40.58 35.26
N LYS A 77 8.35 41.25 34.47
CA LYS A 77 7.94 41.79 33.17
C LYS A 77 7.30 40.64 32.38
N THR A 78 6.07 40.83 31.93
CA THR A 78 5.37 39.90 31.04
C THR A 78 5.35 40.49 29.63
N HIS A 79 5.35 39.62 28.63
CA HIS A 79 5.11 40.00 27.25
C HIS A 79 3.85 39.30 26.75
N LYS A 80 3.06 40.02 25.94
CA LYS A 80 1.84 39.49 25.34
C LYS A 80 2.19 38.70 24.09
N VAL A 81 1.76 37.45 24.02
CA VAL A 81 1.96 36.58 22.86
C VAL A 81 0.61 36.21 22.31
N LYS A 82 0.38 36.53 21.03
CA LYS A 82 -0.83 36.16 20.32
C LYS A 82 -0.64 34.78 19.71
N VAL A 83 -1.58 33.86 19.98
CA VAL A 83 -1.59 32.52 19.41
C VAL A 83 -2.74 32.38 18.46
N ILE A 84 -2.42 31.93 17.25
CA ILE A 84 -3.37 31.65 16.18
C ILE A 84 -3.37 30.15 15.92
N VAL A 85 -4.55 29.54 15.94
CA VAL A 85 -4.75 28.13 15.68
C VAL A 85 -5.63 27.95 14.46
N ALA A 86 -5.11 27.24 13.46
CA ALA A 86 -5.84 26.92 12.23
C ALA A 86 -6.48 25.53 12.34
N VAL A 87 -7.81 25.48 12.30
CA VAL A 87 -8.60 24.26 12.34
C VAL A 87 -9.24 24.03 10.97
N LYS A 88 -9.10 22.83 10.40
CA LYS A 88 -9.76 22.49 9.13
C LYS A 88 -11.26 22.36 9.34
N LYS A 89 -12.04 22.84 8.37
CA LYS A 89 -13.48 22.59 8.33
C LYS A 89 -13.68 21.10 7.99
N CYS A 90 -14.30 20.37 8.90
CA CYS A 90 -14.74 19.00 8.65
C CYS A 90 -16.26 19.04 8.38
N SER A 91 -16.72 18.48 7.26
CA SER A 91 -18.13 18.08 7.16
C SER A 91 -18.28 16.93 8.15
N GLY A 92 -19.11 17.08 9.18
CA GLY A 92 -18.99 16.26 10.39
C GLY A 92 -19.06 14.76 10.15
N GLY A 93 -18.10 14.00 10.67
CA GLY A 93 -18.17 12.55 10.88
C GLY A 93 -18.12 11.68 9.63
N GLY A 94 -17.59 10.45 9.76
CA GLY A 94 -17.65 9.44 8.70
C GLY A 94 -19.07 9.21 8.17
N ILE A 95 -19.17 8.58 7.01
CA ILE A 95 -20.38 8.42 6.16
C ILE A 95 -21.71 8.15 6.89
N LEU A 96 -21.70 7.59 8.10
CA LEU A 96 -22.89 7.41 8.94
C LEU A 96 -23.60 8.71 9.37
N SER A 97 -22.95 9.87 9.35
CA SER A 97 -23.57 11.17 9.71
C SER A 97 -24.27 11.89 8.54
N ASN A 98 -23.98 11.52 7.29
CA ASN A 98 -24.49 12.21 6.10
C ASN A 98 -25.97 11.89 5.77
N PHE A 99 -26.67 11.14 6.63
CA PHE A 99 -28.11 10.90 6.51
C PHE A 99 -28.98 11.96 7.20
N LEU A 100 -28.39 12.99 7.83
CA LEU A 100 -29.11 14.13 8.38
C LEU A 100 -28.55 15.43 7.79
N SER A 101 -29.44 16.22 7.19
CA SER A 101 -29.17 17.50 6.56
C SER A 101 -28.61 18.54 7.55
N GLU A 102 -27.28 18.69 7.65
CA GLU A 102 -26.65 19.76 8.46
C GLU A 102 -25.37 20.33 7.82
N CYS A 103 -25.38 20.64 6.51
CA CYS A 103 -24.24 21.31 5.87
C CYS A 103 -24.07 22.80 6.25
N VAL A 104 -25.04 23.40 6.97
CA VAL A 104 -24.98 24.80 7.44
C VAL A 104 -24.70 24.91 8.95
N ASP A 105 -24.93 23.86 9.75
CA ASP A 105 -24.84 23.92 11.22
C ASP A 105 -23.45 23.58 11.81
N GLY A 106 -22.61 22.79 11.12
CA GLY A 106 -21.29 22.40 11.63
C GLY A 106 -20.32 23.57 11.88
N ILE A 107 -20.47 24.69 11.15
CA ILE A 107 -19.60 25.88 11.30
C ILE A 107 -20.01 26.74 12.50
N LYS A 108 -21.32 26.83 12.80
CA LYS A 108 -21.81 27.48 14.02
C LYS A 108 -21.36 26.71 15.27
N GLN A 109 -21.31 25.38 15.20
CA GLN A 109 -20.77 24.53 16.27
C GLN A 109 -19.29 24.81 16.58
N LEU A 110 -18.44 25.00 15.57
CA LEU A 110 -16.99 25.23 15.79
C LEU A 110 -16.68 26.59 16.41
N ILE A 111 -17.43 27.66 16.09
CA ILE A 111 -17.16 29.02 16.60
C ILE A 111 -17.44 29.14 18.10
N GLY A 112 -18.28 28.27 18.68
CA GLY A 112 -18.55 28.19 20.12
C GLY A 112 -17.61 27.26 20.91
N ASN A 113 -16.72 26.53 20.24
CA ASN A 113 -15.84 25.57 20.89
C ASN A 113 -14.64 26.26 21.53
N ILE A 114 -14.13 25.67 22.61
CA ILE A 114 -12.93 26.15 23.31
C ILE A 114 -11.83 25.12 23.14
N LEU A 115 -10.70 25.57 22.60
CA LEU A 115 -9.44 24.83 22.65
C LEU A 115 -8.64 25.30 23.86
N VAL A 116 -8.33 24.37 24.75
CA VAL A 116 -7.41 24.63 25.84
C VAL A 116 -6.00 24.40 25.33
N LEU A 117 -5.17 25.43 25.40
CA LEU A 117 -3.78 25.41 24.99
C LEU A 117 -2.90 25.59 26.22
N GLU A 118 -1.81 24.82 26.33
CA GLU A 118 -0.78 25.05 27.33
C GLU A 118 0.60 25.16 26.68
N LEU A 119 1.25 26.31 26.85
CA LEU A 119 2.57 26.56 26.31
C LEU A 119 3.62 25.89 27.19
N VAL A 120 4.58 25.22 26.56
CA VAL A 120 5.67 24.50 27.22
C VAL A 120 7.00 25.13 26.83
N SER A 121 7.81 25.47 27.85
CA SER A 121 9.14 26.03 27.66
C SER A 121 10.15 24.96 27.25
N VAL A 122 11.13 25.34 26.43
CA VAL A 122 12.32 24.52 26.13
C VAL A 122 13.28 24.42 27.31
N ASP A 123 13.18 25.34 28.28
CA ASP A 123 14.10 25.48 29.40
C ASP A 123 13.52 24.86 30.69
N LEU A 124 14.41 24.34 31.53
CA LEU A 124 14.07 24.00 32.92
C LEU A 124 14.03 25.27 33.78
N ASP A 125 13.28 25.20 34.87
CA ASP A 125 13.32 26.20 35.93
C ASP A 125 14.71 26.21 36.58
N GLN A 126 15.39 27.36 36.57
CA GLN A 126 16.77 27.48 37.03
C GLN A 126 16.97 27.17 38.52
N LYS A 127 15.91 27.28 39.33
CA LYS A 127 16.00 27.07 40.79
C LYS A 127 15.75 25.62 41.16
N THR A 128 14.78 24.98 40.50
CA THR A 128 14.35 23.61 40.82
C THR A 128 15.01 22.57 39.92
N ASN A 129 15.55 22.99 38.77
CA ASN A 129 16.02 22.12 37.70
C ASN A 129 14.93 21.13 37.21
N LEU A 130 13.66 21.53 37.34
CA LEU A 130 12.47 20.80 36.86
C LEU A 130 11.82 21.55 35.69
N GLU A 131 10.89 20.89 34.99
CA GLU A 131 10.10 21.54 33.94
C GLU A 131 9.38 22.77 34.48
N LYS A 132 9.45 23.89 33.73
CA LYS A 132 8.68 25.09 34.08
C LYS A 132 7.19 24.78 34.04
N LYS A 133 6.44 25.40 34.95
CA LYS A 133 4.97 25.31 34.95
C LYS A 133 4.43 25.83 33.62
N THR A 134 3.56 25.05 32.98
CA THR A 134 2.92 25.44 31.71
C THR A 134 2.01 26.66 31.90
N ILE A 135 1.87 27.47 30.85
CA ILE A 135 0.94 28.60 30.86
C ILE A 135 -0.27 28.22 30.03
N LYS A 136 -1.44 28.25 30.66
CA LYS A 136 -2.72 27.83 30.08
C LYS A 136 -3.48 29.02 29.48
N GLY A 137 -4.07 28.80 28.31
CA GLY A 137 -4.90 29.75 27.58
C GLY A 137 -6.11 29.05 26.97
N HIS A 138 -7.16 29.82 26.71
CA HIS A 138 -8.39 29.35 26.10
C HIS A 138 -8.55 30.03 24.75
N ALA A 139 -8.35 29.28 23.67
CA ALA A 139 -8.53 29.78 22.32
C ALA A 139 -9.98 29.66 21.88
N GLN A 140 -10.53 30.76 21.35
CA GLN A 140 -11.91 30.88 20.89
C GLN A 140 -11.94 31.11 19.38
N GLY A 141 -12.92 30.52 18.70
CA GLY A 141 -13.12 30.71 17.26
C GLY A 141 -13.53 32.15 16.96
N VAL A 142 -12.73 32.86 16.16
CA VAL A 142 -12.92 34.29 15.87
C VAL A 142 -13.20 34.60 14.40
N GLU A 143 -12.70 33.78 13.48
CA GLU A 143 -12.82 34.07 12.05
C GLU A 143 -13.05 32.79 11.24
N LYS A 144 -14.00 32.86 10.30
CA LYS A 144 -14.22 31.82 9.30
C LYS A 144 -13.40 32.17 8.05
N LYS A 145 -12.49 31.27 7.68
CA LYS A 145 -11.72 31.36 6.43
C LYS A 145 -12.20 30.30 5.45
N GLU A 146 -11.87 30.44 4.16
CA GLU A 146 -12.24 29.45 3.13
C GLU A 146 -11.80 28.02 3.49
N ARG A 147 -10.63 27.88 4.12
CA ARG A 147 -10.02 26.58 4.44
C ARG A 147 -10.28 26.09 5.88
N GLY A 148 -11.09 26.79 6.68
CA GLY A 148 -11.29 26.41 8.09
C GLY A 148 -11.75 27.51 9.03
N VAL A 149 -11.64 27.24 10.33
CA VAL A 149 -11.90 28.20 11.41
C VAL A 149 -10.58 28.58 12.07
N GLN A 150 -10.40 29.85 12.36
CA GLN A 150 -9.27 30.36 13.11
C GLN A 150 -9.68 30.58 14.56
N TYR A 151 -8.91 30.00 15.49
CA TYR A 151 -9.04 30.25 16.90
C TYR A 151 -7.91 31.15 17.38
N GLU A 152 -8.20 32.06 18.30
CA GLU A 152 -7.22 32.98 18.85
C GLU A 152 -7.24 32.99 20.37
N CYS A 153 -6.07 33.16 20.97
CA CYS A 153 -5.91 33.56 22.36
C CYS A 153 -4.64 34.36 22.56
N THR A 154 -4.57 35.08 23.67
CA THR A 154 -3.40 35.87 24.07
C THR A 154 -2.89 35.36 25.40
N PHE A 155 -1.58 35.13 25.48
CA PHE A 155 -0.88 34.72 26.69
C PHE A 155 -0.09 35.90 27.26
N GLU A 156 -0.04 36.00 28.59
CA GLU A 156 0.95 36.83 29.29
C GLU A 156 2.10 35.93 29.73
N LEU A 157 3.19 35.92 28.96
CA LEU A 157 4.37 35.12 29.26
C LEU A 157 5.35 35.91 30.13
N PRO A 158 5.75 35.37 31.30
CA PRO A 158 6.87 35.91 32.07
C PRO A 158 8.13 35.99 31.20
N SER A 159 8.91 37.07 31.37
CA SER A 159 10.16 37.26 30.61
C SER A 159 11.18 36.13 30.85
N ASP A 160 11.10 35.46 31.99
CA ASP A 160 11.93 34.31 32.36
C ASP A 160 11.33 32.96 31.92
N PHE A 161 10.19 32.93 31.21
CA PHE A 161 9.60 31.68 30.72
C PHE A 161 10.51 30.97 29.71
N GLY A 162 11.27 31.71 28.90
CA GLY A 162 12.12 31.16 27.85
C GLY A 162 11.36 30.89 26.55
N ASN A 163 11.98 30.14 25.64
CA ASN A 163 11.38 29.87 24.33
C ASN A 163 10.30 28.79 24.42
N VAL A 164 9.21 28.94 23.66
CA VAL A 164 8.16 27.90 23.58
C VAL A 164 8.58 26.84 22.58
N GLY A 165 8.60 25.58 23.01
CA GLY A 165 9.01 24.45 22.17
C GLY A 165 7.91 23.44 21.87
N ALA A 166 6.85 23.43 22.69
CA ALA A 166 5.69 22.56 22.51
C ALA A 166 4.40 23.26 22.97
N VAL A 167 3.27 22.80 22.44
CA VAL A 167 1.93 23.20 22.87
C VAL A 167 1.13 21.94 23.20
N LEU A 168 0.57 21.89 24.41
CA LEU A 168 -0.42 20.88 24.77
C LEU A 168 -1.80 21.39 24.40
N VAL A 169 -2.58 20.56 23.71
CA VAL A 169 -3.91 20.90 23.20
C VAL A 169 -4.93 19.93 23.79
N GLN A 170 -6.04 20.48 24.26
CA GLN A 170 -7.18 19.73 24.74
C GLN A 170 -8.46 20.31 24.16
N HIS A 171 -9.29 19.44 23.60
CA HIS A 171 -10.58 19.81 23.06
C HIS A 171 -11.69 19.49 24.07
N GLU A 172 -12.38 20.52 24.57
CA GLU A 172 -13.40 20.36 25.62
C GLU A 172 -14.79 20.03 25.06
N HIS A 173 -15.00 20.08 23.74
CA HIS A 173 -16.30 19.78 23.11
C HIS A 173 -16.42 18.30 22.70
N HIS A 174 -17.63 17.85 22.37
CA HIS A 174 -18.00 16.45 22.14
C HIS A 174 -17.62 15.85 20.77
N LYS A 175 -17.00 16.61 19.85
CA LYS A 175 -16.64 16.12 18.51
C LYS A 175 -15.15 16.36 18.27
N GLU A 176 -14.47 15.44 17.60
CA GLU A 176 -13.07 15.62 17.23
C GLU A 176 -12.87 16.82 16.29
N VAL A 177 -11.65 17.34 16.26
CA VAL A 177 -11.28 18.50 15.45
C VAL A 177 -9.94 18.28 14.77
N PHE A 178 -9.85 18.58 13.47
CA PHE A 178 -8.59 18.47 12.74
C PHE A 178 -7.78 19.76 12.84
N LEU A 179 -6.66 19.68 13.56
CA LEU A 179 -5.74 20.78 13.78
C LEU A 179 -4.71 20.83 12.65
N ARG A 180 -4.66 21.94 11.91
CA ARG A 180 -3.67 22.13 10.83
C ARG A 180 -2.37 22.69 11.37
N SER A 181 -2.44 23.80 12.10
CA SER A 181 -1.26 24.45 12.64
C SER A 181 -1.57 25.33 13.84
N ILE A 182 -0.53 25.61 14.64
CA ILE A 182 -0.51 26.63 15.67
C ILE A 182 0.64 27.59 15.36
N VAL A 183 0.41 28.89 15.49
CA VAL A 183 1.42 29.93 15.29
C VAL A 183 1.43 30.88 16.48
N LEU A 184 2.60 31.08 17.06
CA LEU A 184 2.84 32.08 18.12
C LEU A 184 3.43 33.33 17.48
N HIS A 185 2.74 34.46 17.61
CA HIS A 185 3.17 35.79 17.19
C HIS A 185 3.63 36.62 18.38
N ASP A 186 4.33 37.73 18.09
CA ASP A 186 4.76 38.72 19.09
C ASP A 186 5.68 38.16 20.18
N VAL A 187 6.34 37.04 19.91
CA VAL A 187 7.41 36.49 20.76
C VAL A 187 8.74 37.21 20.47
N PRO A 188 9.61 37.44 21.47
CA PRO A 188 10.84 38.22 21.32
C PRO A 188 11.85 37.71 20.29
N TYR A 189 11.75 36.44 19.90
CA TYR A 189 12.69 35.72 19.03
C TYR A 189 12.10 35.37 17.66
N GLY A 190 11.01 36.05 17.27
CA GLY A 190 10.31 35.83 16.01
C GLY A 190 9.29 34.68 16.08
N PRO A 191 8.31 34.64 15.13
CA PRO A 191 7.19 33.71 15.20
C PRO A 191 7.61 32.24 15.35
N VAL A 192 6.81 31.46 16.09
CA VAL A 192 7.03 30.00 16.23
C VAL A 192 5.91 29.25 15.55
N HIS A 193 6.28 28.32 14.68
CA HIS A 193 5.37 27.51 13.89
C HIS A 193 5.31 26.07 14.44
N PHE A 194 4.08 25.53 14.47
CA PHE A 194 3.77 24.16 14.84
C PHE A 194 2.88 23.57 13.75
N THR A 195 3.43 22.73 12.90
CA THR A 195 2.70 21.97 11.90
C THR A 195 2.09 20.75 12.57
N CYS A 196 0.75 20.73 12.65
CA CYS A 196 0.02 19.76 13.45
C CYS A 196 -0.55 18.62 12.61
N ASN A 197 -1.30 18.96 11.56
CA ASN A 197 -2.00 18.06 10.64
C ASN A 197 -2.55 16.77 11.29
N SER A 198 -3.28 16.91 12.40
CA SER A 198 -3.73 15.77 13.21
C SER A 198 -5.10 16.00 13.85
N TRP A 199 -5.82 14.91 14.08
CA TRP A 199 -7.12 14.90 14.76
C TRP A 199 -6.96 14.98 16.28
N VAL A 200 -7.49 16.04 16.89
CA VAL A 200 -7.57 16.18 18.34
C VAL A 200 -8.91 15.66 18.82
N GLN A 201 -8.84 14.62 19.66
CA GLN A 201 -10.03 13.96 20.18
C GLN A 201 -10.66 14.75 21.32
N PRO A 202 -11.99 14.60 21.52
CA PRO A 202 -12.66 15.11 22.70
C PRO A 202 -12.01 14.59 23.98
N LYS A 203 -11.94 15.44 25.01
CA LYS A 203 -11.43 15.08 26.33
C LYS A 203 -12.10 13.85 26.96
N HIS A 204 -13.37 13.61 26.65
CA HIS A 204 -14.11 12.47 27.19
C HIS A 204 -13.65 11.14 26.58
N ASP A 205 -13.23 11.15 25.30
CA ASP A 205 -12.69 9.98 24.61
C ASP A 205 -11.20 9.80 24.92
N CYS A 206 -10.44 10.90 24.96
CA CYS A 206 -9.02 10.91 25.27
C CYS A 206 -8.71 11.99 26.33
N PRO A 207 -8.57 11.63 27.62
CA PRO A 207 -8.30 12.59 28.68
C PRO A 207 -6.87 13.15 28.63
N VAL A 208 -5.97 12.48 27.88
CA VAL A 208 -4.58 12.90 27.69
C VAL A 208 -4.52 14.05 26.70
N LYS A 209 -3.85 15.15 27.09
CA LYS A 209 -3.65 16.30 26.20
C LYS A 209 -2.73 15.90 25.05
N ARG A 210 -3.07 16.33 23.82
CA ARG A 210 -2.24 16.14 22.64
C ARG A 210 -1.05 17.09 22.67
N VAL A 211 0.16 16.60 22.46
CA VAL A 211 1.35 17.44 22.33
C VAL A 211 1.65 17.72 20.87
N PHE A 212 2.00 18.97 20.56
CA PHE A 212 2.53 19.40 19.27
C PHE A 212 3.86 20.12 19.50
N PHE A 213 4.90 19.67 18.81
CA PHE A 213 6.23 20.28 18.88
C PHE A 213 6.41 21.33 17.79
N SER A 214 7.30 22.29 18.02
CA SER A 214 7.64 23.28 16.99
C SER A 214 8.27 22.62 15.77
N ASP A 215 8.25 23.30 14.63
CA ASP A 215 8.77 22.77 13.35
C ASP A 215 10.31 22.56 13.33
N LYS A 216 11.01 22.89 14.41
CA LYS A 216 12.45 22.63 14.59
C LYS A 216 12.75 21.14 14.76
N SER A 217 13.86 20.69 14.19
CA SER A 217 14.30 19.29 14.24
C SER A 217 15.41 19.10 15.29
N TYR A 218 15.34 18.00 16.04
CA TYR A 218 16.31 17.66 17.07
C TYR A 218 16.62 16.17 17.04
N LEU A 219 17.91 15.83 17.02
CA LEU A 219 18.36 14.50 17.46
C LEU A 219 18.02 14.31 18.94
N PRO A 220 17.88 13.06 19.46
CA PRO A 220 17.59 12.83 20.87
C PRO A 220 18.56 13.57 21.81
N SER A 221 19.86 13.55 21.49
CA SER A 221 20.93 14.24 22.23
C SER A 221 20.82 15.77 22.21
N GLN A 222 20.15 16.34 21.22
CA GLN A 222 19.94 17.78 21.03
C GLN A 222 18.60 18.26 21.56
N THR A 223 17.74 17.35 22.06
CA THR A 223 16.42 17.71 22.58
C THR A 223 16.57 18.68 23.75
N PRO A 224 15.93 19.87 23.68
CA PRO A 224 15.95 20.81 24.79
C PRO A 224 15.44 20.16 26.08
N CYS A 225 16.08 20.49 27.20
CA CYS A 225 15.87 19.82 28.48
C CYS A 225 14.41 19.86 28.96
N GLY A 226 13.69 20.97 28.72
CA GLY A 226 12.27 21.11 29.06
C GLY A 226 11.32 20.26 28.19
N LEU A 227 11.79 19.65 27.10
CA LEU A 227 10.97 18.85 26.18
C LEU A 227 11.25 17.34 26.26
N ARG A 228 12.32 16.90 26.93
CA ARG A 228 12.77 15.49 26.91
C ARG A 228 11.68 14.51 27.36
N ARG A 229 11.01 14.81 28.48
CA ARG A 229 9.93 13.96 28.99
C ARG A 229 8.75 13.91 28.01
N LEU A 230 8.37 15.03 27.38
CA LEU A 230 7.28 15.05 26.41
C LEU A 230 7.61 14.24 25.16
N ARG A 231 8.87 14.29 24.69
CA ARG A 231 9.38 13.47 23.59
C ARG A 231 9.21 11.98 23.89
N GLU A 232 9.62 11.54 25.08
CA GLU A 232 9.52 10.15 25.52
C GLU A 232 8.07 9.69 25.74
N VAL A 233 7.26 10.54 26.39
CA VAL A 233 5.85 10.23 26.68
C VAL A 233 5.03 10.11 25.40
N GLU A 234 5.23 10.98 24.40
CA GLU A 234 4.50 10.85 23.13
C GLU A 234 4.84 9.54 22.42
N LEU A 235 6.12 9.13 22.38
CA LEU A 235 6.50 7.84 21.80
C LEU A 235 5.89 6.66 22.58
N MET A 236 5.83 6.73 23.90
CA MET A 236 5.14 5.72 24.72
C MET A 236 3.65 5.63 24.37
N LEU A 237 2.97 6.76 24.19
CA LEU A 237 1.55 6.80 23.81
C LEU A 237 1.33 6.24 22.40
N LEU A 238 2.21 6.54 21.44
CA LEU A 238 2.14 6.04 20.08
C LEU A 238 2.40 4.52 20.00
N ARG A 239 3.24 3.96 20.86
CA ARG A 239 3.46 2.50 20.94
C ARG A 239 2.27 1.75 21.55
N GLY A 240 1.56 2.40 22.49
CA GLY A 240 0.55 1.72 23.30
C GLY A 240 1.15 0.63 24.18
N ASN A 241 0.34 -0.36 24.55
CA ASN A 241 0.71 -1.44 25.46
C ASN A 241 0.61 -2.85 24.85
N GLY A 242 0.26 -2.98 23.57
CA GLY A 242 0.11 -4.27 22.88
C GLY A 242 -1.18 -5.04 23.18
N GLU A 243 -2.10 -4.46 23.96
CA GLU A 243 -3.32 -5.14 24.43
C GLU A 243 -4.59 -4.44 23.93
N GLY A 244 -5.73 -5.12 23.98
CA GLY A 244 -7.06 -4.56 23.69
C GLY A 244 -7.36 -4.35 22.20
N GLU A 245 -8.65 -4.21 21.89
CA GLU A 245 -9.14 -3.84 20.56
C GLU A 245 -8.92 -2.35 20.32
N ARG A 246 -8.38 -2.03 19.15
CA ARG A 246 -8.11 -0.64 18.75
C ARG A 246 -9.39 0.11 18.44
N LYS A 247 -9.46 1.38 18.87
CA LYS A 247 -10.60 2.27 18.62
C LYS A 247 -10.25 3.30 17.56
N SER A 248 -11.23 3.71 16.75
CA SER A 248 -11.03 4.57 15.57
C SER A 248 -10.37 5.93 15.86
N TYR A 249 -10.43 6.41 17.11
CA TYR A 249 -9.83 7.66 17.55
C TYR A 249 -8.40 7.53 18.08
N GLU A 250 -7.91 6.29 18.28
CA GLU A 250 -6.58 6.01 18.81
C GLU A 250 -5.48 6.29 17.77
N ARG A 251 -4.28 6.58 18.28
CA ARG A 251 -3.06 6.80 17.48
C ARG A 251 -1.99 5.77 17.84
N ILE A 252 -2.42 4.54 18.12
CA ILE A 252 -1.53 3.46 18.57
C ILE A 252 -1.05 2.69 17.34
N TYR A 253 0.27 2.66 17.16
CA TYR A 253 0.98 1.93 16.13
C TYR A 253 1.59 0.68 16.74
N ASP A 254 1.19 -0.48 16.24
CA ASP A 254 1.72 -1.76 16.71
C ASP A 254 1.60 -2.83 15.62
N TYR A 255 2.29 -3.95 15.81
CA TYR A 255 2.43 -5.01 14.82
C TYR A 255 1.53 -6.19 15.09
N ASP A 256 1.06 -6.82 14.03
CA ASP A 256 0.43 -8.13 14.08
C ASP A 256 0.64 -8.88 12.75
N VAL A 257 0.36 -10.17 12.74
CA VAL A 257 0.46 -11.06 11.56
C VAL A 257 -0.79 -10.93 10.69
N TYR A 258 -0.73 -11.36 9.43
CA TYR A 258 -1.91 -11.45 8.57
C TYR A 258 -2.72 -12.69 8.92
N ASN A 259 -3.47 -12.61 10.02
CA ASN A 259 -4.45 -13.59 10.47
C ASN A 259 -5.89 -13.09 10.33
N ASP A 260 -6.10 -11.96 9.64
CA ASP A 260 -7.39 -11.29 9.45
C ASP A 260 -7.95 -11.42 8.02
N LEU A 261 -7.32 -12.24 7.16
CA LEU A 261 -7.74 -12.43 5.77
C LEU A 261 -8.86 -13.47 5.60
N GLY A 262 -9.00 -14.41 6.54
CA GLY A 262 -10.02 -15.46 6.48
C GLY A 262 -11.38 -15.04 7.07
N ASP A 263 -12.42 -15.84 6.80
CA ASP A 263 -13.74 -15.69 7.44
C ASP A 263 -14.32 -17.04 7.93
N PRO A 264 -13.59 -17.77 8.81
CA PRO A 264 -13.99 -19.10 9.27
C PRO A 264 -15.28 -19.13 10.09
N ASP A 265 -15.68 -18.01 10.71
CA ASP A 265 -16.96 -17.89 11.43
C ASP A 265 -18.16 -17.92 10.47
N PHE A 266 -18.01 -17.41 9.24
CA PHE A 266 -19.03 -17.52 8.20
C PHE A 266 -19.02 -18.91 7.55
N SER A 267 -17.84 -19.41 7.17
CA SER A 267 -17.66 -20.77 6.66
C SER A 267 -16.20 -21.21 6.84
N ILE A 268 -16.00 -22.45 7.31
CA ILE A 268 -14.66 -23.00 7.50
C ILE A 268 -13.83 -23.06 6.20
N ASP A 269 -14.49 -23.11 5.04
CA ASP A 269 -13.84 -23.07 3.72
C ASP A 269 -13.19 -21.70 3.41
N LEU A 270 -13.59 -20.65 4.14
CA LEU A 270 -13.00 -19.32 4.08
C LEU A 270 -11.85 -19.13 5.07
N LYS A 271 -11.43 -20.18 5.77
CA LYS A 271 -10.16 -20.17 6.51
C LYS A 271 -8.99 -19.93 5.54
N ARG A 272 -8.04 -19.11 5.96
CA ARG A 272 -6.78 -18.86 5.23
C ARG A 272 -5.59 -19.09 6.15
N PRO A 273 -4.42 -19.48 5.62
CA PRO A 273 -3.21 -19.60 6.43
C PRO A 273 -2.84 -18.24 7.04
N ILE A 274 -2.23 -18.28 8.22
CA ILE A 274 -1.68 -17.10 8.88
C ILE A 274 -0.34 -16.78 8.23
N LEU A 275 -0.15 -15.55 7.79
CA LEU A 275 1.11 -15.10 7.20
C LEU A 275 1.85 -14.19 8.19
N GLY A 276 3.15 -14.43 8.36
CA GLY A 276 3.97 -13.84 9.41
C GLY A 276 4.37 -14.85 10.49
N CYS A 277 4.46 -16.13 10.13
CA CYS A 277 4.87 -17.23 11.00
C CYS A 277 6.02 -18.02 10.36
N SER A 278 6.56 -19.02 11.05
CA SER A 278 7.68 -19.82 10.53
C SER A 278 7.35 -20.63 9.26
N GLU A 279 6.09 -21.05 9.10
CA GLU A 279 5.64 -21.81 7.92
C GLU A 279 5.33 -20.90 6.73
N HIS A 280 4.86 -19.68 7.01
CA HIS A 280 4.54 -18.66 6.03
C HIS A 280 5.18 -17.33 6.44
N PRO A 281 6.50 -17.14 6.22
CA PRO A 281 7.18 -15.88 6.52
C PRO A 281 6.51 -14.70 5.82
N TYR A 282 6.33 -13.58 6.52
CA TYR A 282 5.71 -12.39 5.93
C TYR A 282 5.99 -11.10 6.71
N PRO A 283 6.01 -9.92 6.05
CA PRO A 283 5.99 -8.65 6.76
C PRO A 283 4.80 -8.54 7.73
N ARG A 284 4.98 -7.82 8.84
CA ARG A 284 3.88 -7.53 9.79
C ARG A 284 3.00 -6.40 9.28
N ARG A 285 1.74 -6.41 9.68
CA ARG A 285 0.74 -5.35 9.41
C ARG A 285 0.40 -4.59 10.69
N CYS A 286 -0.42 -3.55 10.57
CA CYS A 286 -0.97 -2.82 11.71
C CYS A 286 -1.87 -3.69 12.58
N ARG A 287 -1.55 -3.80 13.88
CA ARG A 287 -2.37 -4.50 14.88
C ARG A 287 -3.72 -3.81 15.05
N THR A 288 -4.77 -4.61 15.04
CA THR A 288 -6.14 -4.15 15.27
C THR A 288 -6.74 -4.71 16.56
N GLY A 289 -6.31 -5.89 16.99
CA GLY A 289 -6.67 -6.47 18.29
C GLY A 289 -8.14 -6.79 18.46
N ARG A 290 -8.88 -7.00 17.36
CA ARG A 290 -10.27 -7.48 17.40
C ARG A 290 -10.30 -8.87 18.03
N GLU A 291 -11.49 -9.27 18.47
CA GLU A 291 -11.70 -10.62 18.96
C GLU A 291 -11.31 -11.66 17.92
N HIS A 292 -10.83 -12.81 18.38
CA HIS A 292 -10.54 -13.93 17.51
C HIS A 292 -11.85 -14.61 17.03
N SER A 293 -11.76 -15.31 15.91
CA SER A 293 -12.83 -16.15 15.42
C SER A 293 -13.17 -17.24 16.43
N ILE A 294 -14.46 -17.58 16.50
CA ILE A 294 -14.97 -18.70 17.31
C ILE A 294 -14.59 -20.03 16.65
N ALA A 295 -14.69 -20.10 15.32
CA ALA A 295 -14.38 -21.30 14.54
C ALA A 295 -12.87 -21.58 14.42
N ASP A 296 -12.04 -20.54 14.39
CA ASP A 296 -10.57 -20.64 14.36
C ASP A 296 -9.93 -19.61 15.31
N PRO A 297 -9.60 -19.99 16.56
CA PRO A 297 -9.02 -19.08 17.54
C PRO A 297 -7.65 -18.49 17.18
N LEU A 298 -7.03 -18.88 16.07
CA LEU A 298 -5.80 -18.25 15.58
C LEU A 298 -6.08 -17.12 14.56
N SER A 299 -7.29 -17.07 14.00
CA SER A 299 -7.72 -16.01 13.09
C SER A 299 -8.38 -14.85 13.85
N GLU A 300 -8.06 -13.62 13.47
CA GLU A 300 -8.77 -12.44 13.93
C GLU A 300 -10.13 -12.37 13.22
N ARG A 301 -11.20 -12.01 13.95
CA ARG A 301 -12.56 -11.96 13.37
C ARG A 301 -12.64 -10.88 12.30
N LYS A 302 -13.32 -11.21 11.19
CA LYS A 302 -13.61 -10.28 10.10
C LYS A 302 -14.52 -9.15 10.58
N CYS A 303 -14.22 -7.91 10.17
CA CYS A 303 -15.11 -6.78 10.38
C CYS A 303 -15.07 -5.82 9.18
N LEU A 304 -16.04 -4.90 9.14
CA LEU A 304 -16.00 -3.75 8.24
C LEU A 304 -15.35 -2.55 8.93
N ASN A 305 -14.54 -1.78 8.20
CA ASN A 305 -13.74 -0.66 8.69
C ASN A 305 -12.61 -1.11 9.63
N ILE A 306 -11.64 -1.83 9.08
CA ILE A 306 -10.42 -2.23 9.77
C ILE A 306 -9.67 -1.00 10.33
N PHE A 307 -9.29 -1.04 11.61
CA PHE A 307 -8.59 0.06 12.26
C PHE A 307 -7.25 0.40 11.58
N VAL A 308 -7.00 1.71 11.49
CA VAL A 308 -5.67 2.31 11.38
C VAL A 308 -5.55 3.44 12.41
N PRO A 309 -4.34 3.83 12.82
CA PRO A 309 -4.12 5.02 13.65
C PRO A 309 -4.81 6.24 13.03
N ARG A 310 -5.53 7.02 13.84
CA ARG A 310 -6.48 8.04 13.38
C ARG A 310 -5.93 9.03 12.34
N ASP A 311 -4.64 9.36 12.43
CA ASP A 311 -3.97 10.31 11.54
C ASP A 311 -3.55 9.69 10.19
N GLU A 312 -3.56 8.36 10.06
CA GLU A 312 -3.31 7.62 8.81
C GLU A 312 -4.54 7.49 7.92
N ALA A 313 -5.73 7.63 8.50
CA ALA A 313 -7.00 7.55 7.77
C ALA A 313 -7.08 8.63 6.68
N PHE A 314 -7.75 8.33 5.56
CA PHE A 314 -7.78 9.27 4.45
C PHE A 314 -8.41 10.63 4.83
N ALA A 315 -7.97 11.68 4.14
CA ALA A 315 -8.71 12.93 4.16
C ALA A 315 -10.08 12.74 3.51
N GLU A 316 -11.05 13.56 3.91
CA GLU A 316 -12.44 13.50 3.43
C GLU A 316 -12.57 13.38 1.90
N ILE A 317 -11.76 14.10 1.13
CA ILE A 317 -11.79 14.08 -0.34
C ILE A 317 -11.41 12.70 -0.92
N LYS A 318 -10.40 12.04 -0.34
CA LYS A 318 -9.97 10.70 -0.75
C LYS A 318 -10.87 9.62 -0.12
N GLN A 319 -11.37 9.85 1.10
CA GLN A 319 -12.37 9.00 1.75
C GLN A 319 -13.65 8.88 0.89
N LEU A 320 -14.10 9.98 0.25
CA LEU A 320 -15.24 9.97 -0.68
C LEU A 320 -15.03 9.03 -1.87
N GLN A 321 -13.79 8.81 -2.29
CA GLN A 321 -13.42 7.87 -3.35
C GLN A 321 -13.21 6.44 -2.83
N PHE A 322 -12.67 6.28 -1.60
CA PHE A 322 -12.11 5.01 -1.12
C PHE A 322 -12.72 4.42 0.17
N THR A 323 -13.89 4.86 0.63
CA THR A 323 -14.48 4.22 1.84
C THR A 323 -14.82 2.75 1.64
N THR A 324 -14.42 1.91 2.62
CA THR A 324 -14.61 0.46 2.48
C THR A 324 -16.07 0.06 2.40
N THR A 325 -16.94 0.70 3.18
CA THR A 325 -18.39 0.49 3.09
C THR A 325 -18.88 0.80 1.67
N THR A 326 -18.39 1.85 1.02
CA THR A 326 -18.86 2.23 -0.31
C THR A 326 -18.29 1.32 -1.39
N ILE A 327 -17.00 0.95 -1.33
CA ILE A 327 -16.37 0.00 -2.26
C ILE A 327 -17.00 -1.39 -2.11
N SER A 328 -17.08 -1.92 -0.90
CA SER A 328 -17.66 -3.25 -0.62
C SER A 328 -19.12 -3.34 -1.04
N LEU A 329 -19.94 -2.32 -0.72
CA LEU A 329 -21.34 -2.27 -1.17
C LEU A 329 -21.45 -2.08 -2.68
N GLY A 330 -20.56 -1.29 -3.30
CA GLY A 330 -20.52 -1.11 -4.75
C GLY A 330 -20.19 -2.42 -5.48
N LEU A 331 -19.15 -3.12 -5.04
CA LEU A 331 -18.75 -4.42 -5.59
C LEU A 331 -19.82 -5.49 -5.37
N SER A 332 -20.40 -5.55 -4.16
CA SER A 332 -21.50 -6.45 -3.87
C SER A 332 -22.72 -6.16 -4.75
N ALA A 333 -23.00 -4.89 -5.04
CA ALA A 333 -24.07 -4.49 -5.94
C ALA A 333 -23.77 -4.85 -7.39
N ILE A 334 -22.52 -4.72 -7.85
CA ILE A 334 -22.08 -5.20 -9.16
C ILE A 334 -22.28 -6.71 -9.24
N LEU A 335 -21.73 -7.48 -8.29
CA LEU A 335 -21.87 -8.93 -8.23
C LEU A 335 -23.34 -9.36 -8.25
N ALA A 336 -24.18 -8.80 -7.38
CA ALA A 336 -25.60 -9.12 -7.35
C ALA A 336 -26.32 -8.78 -8.66
N SER A 337 -25.96 -7.66 -9.30
CA SER A 337 -26.52 -7.29 -10.60
C SER A 337 -26.07 -8.24 -11.70
N LEU A 338 -24.79 -8.61 -11.71
CA LEU A 338 -24.24 -9.57 -12.66
C LEU A 338 -24.82 -10.97 -12.46
N ASP A 339 -25.01 -11.43 -11.22
CA ASP A 339 -25.67 -12.70 -10.89
C ASP A 339 -27.13 -12.76 -11.41
N THR A 340 -27.85 -11.63 -11.44
CA THR A 340 -29.20 -11.61 -12.01
C THR A 340 -29.22 -11.74 -13.53
N ILE A 341 -28.12 -11.38 -14.21
CA ILE A 341 -28.01 -11.44 -15.67
C ILE A 341 -27.39 -12.76 -16.10
N PHE A 342 -26.34 -13.17 -15.40
CA PHE A 342 -25.57 -14.36 -15.66
C PHE A 342 -25.99 -15.44 -14.68
N ILE A 343 -26.83 -16.35 -15.17
CA ILE A 343 -27.19 -17.57 -14.45
C ILE A 343 -25.94 -18.46 -14.21
N ASP A 344 -24.92 -18.33 -15.07
CA ASP A 344 -23.62 -18.98 -14.92
C ASP A 344 -22.53 -17.94 -14.62
N GLN A 345 -21.98 -17.98 -13.40
CA GLN A 345 -20.89 -17.10 -12.96
C GLN A 345 -19.59 -17.29 -13.75
N ASN A 346 -19.46 -18.41 -14.48
CA ASN A 346 -18.31 -18.71 -15.33
C ASN A 346 -18.56 -18.35 -16.80
N LEU A 347 -19.65 -17.65 -17.12
CA LEU A 347 -19.96 -17.29 -18.49
C LEU A 347 -18.85 -16.41 -19.09
N GLY A 348 -18.22 -16.90 -20.15
CA GLY A 348 -17.24 -16.15 -20.95
C GLY A 348 -17.91 -15.17 -21.92
N PHE A 349 -17.10 -14.47 -22.71
CA PHE A 349 -17.58 -13.66 -23.83
C PHE A 349 -17.81 -14.54 -25.06
N ALA A 350 -18.82 -14.23 -25.86
CA ALA A 350 -19.13 -14.98 -27.08
C ALA A 350 -18.29 -14.52 -28.29
N SER A 351 -17.75 -13.30 -28.25
CA SER A 351 -16.88 -12.73 -29.27
C SER A 351 -15.99 -11.62 -28.72
N PHE A 352 -14.90 -11.28 -29.43
CA PHE A 352 -14.12 -10.07 -29.13
C PHE A 352 -14.93 -8.78 -29.32
N GLN A 353 -15.95 -8.80 -30.18
CA GLN A 353 -16.84 -7.65 -30.35
C GLN A 353 -17.62 -7.37 -29.06
N ASP A 354 -18.06 -8.40 -28.33
CA ASP A 354 -18.76 -8.24 -27.04
C ASP A 354 -17.86 -7.60 -25.98
N ILE A 355 -16.56 -7.93 -26.00
CA ILE A 355 -15.55 -7.27 -25.15
C ILE A 355 -15.45 -5.78 -25.52
N ASP A 356 -15.38 -5.47 -26.81
CA ASP A 356 -15.28 -4.09 -27.26
C ASP A 356 -16.54 -3.26 -26.96
N MET A 357 -17.71 -3.90 -26.83
CA MET A 357 -18.94 -3.23 -26.42
C MET A 357 -18.88 -2.66 -25.00
N LEU A 358 -18.06 -3.24 -24.11
CA LEU A 358 -17.85 -2.72 -22.73
C LEU A 358 -17.38 -1.27 -22.71
N TYR A 359 -16.66 -0.84 -23.76
CA TYR A 359 -16.08 0.50 -23.88
C TYR A 359 -16.84 1.43 -24.83
N LYS A 360 -17.79 0.91 -25.62
CA LYS A 360 -18.53 1.67 -26.64
C LYS A 360 -19.96 1.99 -26.20
N GLU A 361 -20.69 0.97 -25.78
CA GLU A 361 -22.10 1.09 -25.36
C GLU A 361 -22.26 0.85 -23.85
N GLY A 362 -21.28 0.17 -23.25
CA GLY A 362 -21.33 -0.25 -21.87
C GLY A 362 -22.28 -1.43 -21.66
N TYR A 363 -22.30 -1.91 -20.43
CA TYR A 363 -23.08 -3.06 -20.03
C TYR A 363 -24.44 -2.64 -19.45
N HIS A 364 -25.53 -3.21 -19.96
CA HIS A 364 -26.87 -2.96 -19.44
C HIS A 364 -27.07 -3.69 -18.11
N LEU A 365 -27.31 -2.93 -17.05
CA LEU A 365 -27.64 -3.49 -15.75
C LEU A 365 -29.18 -3.56 -15.60
N PRO A 366 -29.80 -4.75 -15.52
CA PRO A 366 -31.23 -4.87 -15.32
C PRO A 366 -31.61 -4.48 -13.90
N HIS A 367 -32.71 -3.73 -13.82
CA HIS A 367 -33.34 -3.26 -12.59
C HIS A 367 -32.42 -2.68 -11.51
N PRO A 368 -31.79 -1.50 -11.77
CA PRO A 368 -31.10 -0.83 -10.71
C PRO A 368 -32.02 -0.19 -9.69
N GLU A 369 -32.21 -0.84 -8.55
CA GLU A 369 -32.60 -0.17 -7.31
C GLU A 369 -31.88 1.20 -7.20
N PRO A 370 -32.60 2.32 -7.08
CA PRO A 370 -32.02 3.67 -7.16
C PRO A 370 -30.85 3.91 -6.20
N LYS A 371 -30.88 3.26 -5.02
CA LYS A 371 -29.87 3.40 -3.97
C LYS A 371 -28.47 2.94 -4.40
N TRP A 372 -28.34 1.91 -5.23
CA TRP A 372 -27.02 1.37 -5.58
C TRP A 372 -26.33 2.11 -6.71
N LEU A 373 -27.09 2.68 -7.66
CA LEU A 373 -26.49 3.57 -8.66
C LEU A 373 -25.87 4.80 -8.00
N THR A 374 -26.55 5.34 -6.98
CA THR A 374 -26.00 6.46 -6.21
C THR A 374 -24.76 6.05 -5.41
N LEU A 375 -24.60 4.78 -5.04
CA LEU A 375 -23.39 4.26 -4.40
C LEU A 375 -22.27 4.05 -5.43
N LEU A 376 -22.55 3.40 -6.57
CA LEU A 376 -21.56 3.21 -7.64
C LEU A 376 -21.06 4.53 -8.23
N GLN A 377 -21.94 5.52 -8.42
CA GLN A 377 -21.55 6.87 -8.83
C GLN A 377 -20.62 7.56 -7.82
N LYS A 378 -20.71 7.21 -6.53
CA LYS A 378 -19.83 7.74 -5.49
C LYS A 378 -18.47 7.03 -5.48
N VAL A 379 -18.44 5.71 -5.69
CA VAL A 379 -17.18 4.93 -5.77
C VAL A 379 -16.41 5.25 -7.04
N ILE A 380 -17.11 5.45 -8.17
CA ILE A 380 -16.48 5.62 -9.49
C ILE A 380 -17.13 6.79 -10.24
N PRO A 381 -16.83 8.05 -9.85
CA PRO A 381 -17.49 9.23 -10.42
C PRO A 381 -17.32 9.39 -11.94
N SER A 382 -16.24 8.84 -12.51
CA SER A 382 -15.90 8.92 -13.94
C SER A 382 -16.65 7.91 -14.83
N PHE A 383 -17.21 6.82 -14.30
CA PHE A 383 -17.65 5.65 -15.11
C PHE A 383 -19.15 5.55 -15.33
N ILE A 384 -19.96 6.29 -14.57
CA ILE A 384 -21.40 6.32 -14.82
C ILE A 384 -21.76 7.69 -15.37
N LYS A 385 -21.59 7.85 -16.69
CA LYS A 385 -22.54 8.67 -17.43
C LYS A 385 -23.89 7.96 -17.27
N VAL A 386 -24.63 8.30 -16.20
CA VAL A 386 -26.07 8.07 -16.21
C VAL A 386 -26.53 8.96 -17.35
N ALA A 387 -26.70 8.36 -18.52
CA ALA A 387 -27.44 9.01 -19.58
C ALA A 387 -28.74 9.45 -18.91
N THR A 388 -28.99 10.75 -18.95
CA THR A 388 -30.26 11.36 -18.59
C THR A 388 -31.46 10.71 -19.32
N ASP A 389 -31.19 9.82 -20.28
CA ASP A 389 -32.13 9.06 -21.06
C ASP A 389 -32.26 7.60 -20.58
N ASN A 390 -33.05 7.35 -19.52
CA ASN A 390 -33.75 6.08 -19.20
C ASN A 390 -33.01 4.70 -19.32
N LYS A 391 -31.71 4.63 -19.59
CA LYS A 391 -30.89 3.42 -19.73
C LYS A 391 -29.70 3.54 -18.78
N LYS A 392 -29.68 2.67 -17.77
CA LYS A 392 -28.63 2.63 -16.73
C LYS A 392 -27.55 1.64 -17.17
N THR A 393 -26.45 2.14 -17.74
CA THR A 393 -25.32 1.33 -18.25
C THR A 393 -24.04 1.55 -17.43
N LEU A 394 -23.22 0.50 -17.28
CA LEU A 394 -21.85 0.59 -16.79
C LEU A 394 -20.91 0.74 -17.99
N HIS A 395 -20.22 1.87 -18.12
CA HIS A 395 -19.39 2.16 -19.30
C HIS A 395 -17.93 2.34 -18.89
N PHE A 396 -17.01 1.61 -19.54
CA PHE A 396 -15.59 1.74 -19.27
C PHE A 396 -14.89 2.70 -20.23
N ASP A 397 -14.01 3.58 -19.71
CA ASP A 397 -13.15 4.40 -20.56
C ASP A 397 -12.22 3.51 -21.38
N THR A 398 -12.12 3.75 -22.68
CA THR A 398 -11.19 2.99 -23.53
C THR A 398 -9.74 3.23 -23.06
N PRO A 399 -8.97 2.17 -22.75
CA PRO A 399 -7.56 2.29 -22.37
C PRO A 399 -6.72 2.99 -23.45
N GLU A 400 -5.70 3.73 -23.03
CA GLU A 400 -4.87 4.54 -23.94
C GLU A 400 -4.17 3.69 -25.01
N ALA A 401 -3.69 2.49 -24.66
CA ALA A 401 -3.07 1.58 -25.63
C ALA A 401 -4.06 1.16 -26.75
N VAL A 402 -5.29 0.78 -26.37
CA VAL A 402 -6.37 0.41 -27.31
C VAL A 402 -6.79 1.58 -28.19
N LYS A 403 -6.84 2.80 -27.64
CA LYS A 403 -7.18 4.01 -28.41
C LYS A 403 -6.21 4.26 -29.57
N ARG A 404 -4.93 3.97 -29.35
CA ARG A 404 -3.86 4.21 -30.34
C ARG A 404 -3.78 3.10 -31.36
N ASP A 405 -3.86 1.86 -30.92
CA ASP A 405 -3.89 0.67 -31.78
C ASP A 405 -4.77 -0.40 -31.15
N ARG A 406 -5.89 -0.75 -31.81
CA ARG A 406 -6.83 -1.78 -31.34
C ARG A 406 -6.22 -3.19 -31.35
N PHE A 407 -5.18 -3.43 -32.15
CA PHE A 407 -4.59 -4.75 -32.36
C PHE A 407 -3.26 -4.94 -31.63
N PHE A 408 -2.80 -3.94 -30.87
CA PHE A 408 -1.49 -3.93 -30.20
C PHE A 408 -1.21 -5.22 -29.40
N TRP A 409 -2.21 -5.70 -28.67
CA TRP A 409 -2.14 -6.87 -27.79
C TRP A 409 -1.87 -8.21 -28.50
N PHE A 410 -2.18 -8.30 -29.80
CA PHE A 410 -1.83 -9.49 -30.59
C PHE A 410 -0.34 -9.52 -30.95
N SER A 411 0.34 -8.37 -30.92
CA SER A 411 1.72 -8.22 -31.35
C SER A 411 2.70 -8.97 -30.44
N ASP A 412 3.66 -9.65 -31.05
CA ASP A 412 4.80 -10.24 -30.33
C ASP A 412 5.79 -9.17 -29.88
N GLU A 413 5.88 -8.06 -30.62
CA GLU A 413 6.72 -6.92 -30.24
C GLU A 413 6.18 -6.26 -28.99
N GLU A 414 4.87 -6.04 -28.90
CA GLU A 414 4.26 -5.43 -27.70
C GLU A 414 4.34 -6.37 -26.49
N PHE A 415 4.06 -7.66 -26.68
CA PHE A 415 4.24 -8.67 -25.64
C PHE A 415 5.65 -8.64 -25.01
N ALA A 416 6.68 -8.44 -25.84
CA ALA A 416 8.04 -8.32 -25.35
C ALA A 416 8.36 -6.92 -24.79
N ARG A 417 7.88 -5.86 -25.42
CA ARG A 417 8.13 -4.47 -25.02
C ARG A 417 7.54 -4.17 -23.64
N GLU A 418 6.35 -4.69 -23.34
CA GLU A 418 5.71 -4.51 -22.03
C GLU A 418 6.54 -5.06 -20.85
N THR A 419 7.47 -5.99 -21.10
CA THR A 419 8.42 -6.43 -20.06
C THR A 419 9.44 -5.36 -19.65
N LEU A 420 9.60 -4.31 -20.48
CA LEU A 420 10.52 -3.18 -20.24
C LEU A 420 9.80 -1.87 -19.90
N SER A 421 8.54 -1.72 -20.33
CA SER A 421 7.79 -0.45 -20.27
C SER A 421 6.29 -0.60 -20.05
N GLY A 422 5.82 -1.80 -19.73
CA GLY A 422 4.44 -2.09 -19.37
C GLY A 422 4.19 -1.93 -17.87
N VAL A 423 3.19 -2.66 -17.36
CA VAL A 423 2.80 -2.61 -15.94
C VAL A 423 3.75 -3.39 -15.01
N ASN A 424 4.51 -4.35 -15.56
CA ASN A 424 5.41 -5.21 -14.77
C ASN A 424 6.87 -5.17 -15.27
N PRO A 425 7.53 -4.00 -15.28
CA PRO A 425 8.85 -3.88 -15.86
C PRO A 425 9.97 -4.44 -14.97
N TYR A 426 9.67 -5.13 -13.86
CA TYR A 426 10.65 -5.63 -12.90
C TYR A 426 11.05 -7.10 -13.10
N SER A 427 10.29 -7.88 -13.87
CA SER A 427 10.42 -9.34 -13.84
C SER A 427 11.44 -9.91 -14.82
N ILE A 428 11.76 -9.18 -15.90
CA ILE A 428 12.71 -9.66 -16.90
C ILE A 428 14.13 -9.74 -16.33
N GLN A 429 14.84 -10.83 -16.65
CA GLN A 429 16.21 -11.06 -16.22
C GLN A 429 17.07 -11.61 -17.35
N LEU A 430 18.38 -11.38 -17.28
CA LEU A 430 19.36 -11.93 -18.21
C LEU A 430 19.51 -13.45 -18.00
N VAL A 431 19.59 -14.20 -19.09
CA VAL A 431 19.95 -15.63 -19.03
C VAL A 431 21.44 -15.75 -18.78
N LYS A 432 21.80 -16.32 -17.63
CA LYS A 432 23.20 -16.46 -17.18
C LYS A 432 23.75 -17.88 -17.35
N GLU A 433 22.87 -18.87 -17.49
CA GLU A 433 23.21 -20.29 -17.48
C GLU A 433 22.40 -21.05 -18.53
N TRP A 434 22.98 -22.13 -19.06
CA TRP A 434 22.33 -23.01 -20.03
C TRP A 434 22.78 -24.47 -19.84
N PRO A 435 21.89 -25.47 -19.93
CA PRO A 435 20.44 -25.36 -20.15
C PRO A 435 19.72 -24.76 -18.94
N LEU A 436 18.53 -24.20 -19.17
CA LEU A 436 17.67 -23.72 -18.09
C LEU A 436 17.23 -24.90 -17.21
N ARG A 437 17.27 -24.72 -15.89
CA ARG A 437 16.97 -25.77 -14.90
C ARG A 437 16.10 -25.23 -13.77
N SER A 438 15.13 -26.04 -13.32
CA SER A 438 14.39 -25.81 -12.08
C SER A 438 15.23 -26.19 -10.87
N LYS A 439 15.03 -25.47 -9.76
CA LYS A 439 15.61 -25.77 -8.44
C LYS A 439 14.67 -26.60 -7.56
N LEU A 440 13.47 -26.92 -8.05
CA LEU A 440 12.50 -27.72 -7.33
C LEU A 440 12.91 -29.20 -7.28
N ASP A 441 12.39 -29.91 -6.27
CA ASP A 441 12.67 -31.33 -6.06
C ASP A 441 12.19 -32.17 -7.26
N PRO A 442 13.11 -32.84 -7.99
CA PRO A 442 12.75 -33.60 -9.17
C PRO A 442 11.93 -34.87 -8.87
N GLU A 443 11.97 -35.39 -7.64
CA GLU A 443 11.13 -36.53 -7.23
C GLU A 443 9.65 -36.14 -7.14
N ILE A 444 9.38 -34.88 -6.78
CA ILE A 444 8.02 -34.35 -6.65
C ILE A 444 7.54 -33.77 -7.98
N TYR A 445 8.37 -32.96 -8.63
CA TYR A 445 7.94 -32.13 -9.75
C TYR A 445 8.34 -32.65 -11.12
N GLY A 446 9.17 -33.71 -11.19
CA GLY A 446 9.70 -34.28 -12.42
C GLY A 446 11.06 -33.70 -12.83
N PRO A 447 11.61 -34.11 -13.99
CA PRO A 447 12.96 -33.73 -14.42
C PRO A 447 13.19 -32.21 -14.42
N PRO A 448 14.32 -31.72 -13.89
CA PRO A 448 14.54 -30.29 -13.67
C PRO A 448 14.91 -29.53 -14.96
N GLU A 449 15.36 -30.22 -16.01
CA GLU A 449 15.76 -29.59 -17.27
C GLU A 449 14.56 -28.99 -18.00
N SER A 450 14.70 -27.74 -18.48
CA SER A 450 13.74 -27.12 -19.39
C SER A 450 13.66 -27.88 -20.71
N ALA A 451 12.47 -27.93 -21.30
CA ALA A 451 12.24 -28.40 -22.65
C ALA A 451 12.69 -27.40 -23.73
N ILE A 452 13.08 -26.17 -23.36
CA ILE A 452 13.66 -25.19 -24.30
C ILE A 452 15.09 -25.64 -24.63
N THR A 453 15.28 -26.18 -25.83
CA THR A 453 16.58 -26.70 -26.29
C THR A 453 17.33 -25.72 -27.19
N ARG A 454 18.62 -26.01 -27.44
CA ARG A 454 19.45 -25.20 -28.35
C ARG A 454 18.87 -25.17 -29.75
N GLU A 455 18.46 -26.33 -30.25
CA GLU A 455 17.95 -26.51 -31.60
C GLU A 455 16.70 -25.65 -31.83
N ILE A 456 15.82 -25.54 -30.82
CA ILE A 456 14.65 -24.67 -30.87
C ILE A 456 15.10 -23.20 -30.96
N ILE A 457 15.99 -22.76 -30.08
CA ILE A 457 16.39 -21.35 -29.99
C ILE A 457 17.25 -20.89 -31.17
N GLU A 458 18.22 -21.71 -31.59
CA GLU A 458 19.11 -21.42 -32.72
C GLU A 458 18.32 -21.27 -34.04
N SER A 459 17.18 -21.96 -34.18
CA SER A 459 16.28 -21.77 -35.31
C SER A 459 15.55 -20.41 -35.31
N GLN A 460 15.45 -19.75 -34.16
CA GLN A 460 14.68 -18.51 -33.96
C GLN A 460 15.54 -17.25 -33.93
N ILE A 461 16.84 -17.37 -33.63
CA ILE A 461 17.78 -16.24 -33.55
C ILE A 461 18.42 -15.96 -34.93
N ILE A 462 18.10 -14.81 -35.51
CA ILE A 462 18.62 -14.43 -36.83
C ILE A 462 19.95 -13.70 -36.65
N GLY A 463 21.00 -14.18 -37.33
CA GLY A 463 22.31 -13.52 -37.37
C GLY A 463 23.27 -13.87 -36.24
N TYR A 464 22.95 -14.90 -35.45
CA TYR A 464 23.79 -15.52 -34.41
C TYR A 464 23.91 -17.01 -34.69
N ARG A 465 25.03 -17.66 -34.34
CA ARG A 465 25.23 -19.08 -34.65
C ARG A 465 24.87 -20.01 -33.50
N THR A 466 25.09 -19.59 -32.25
CA THR A 466 24.88 -20.46 -31.08
C THR A 466 24.21 -19.73 -29.92
N VAL A 467 23.55 -20.49 -29.05
CA VAL A 467 23.01 -19.98 -27.77
C VAL A 467 24.13 -19.42 -26.90
N GLU A 468 25.28 -20.08 -26.84
CA GLU A 468 26.43 -19.66 -26.02
C GLU A 468 26.96 -18.29 -26.43
N GLU A 469 27.12 -18.02 -27.73
CA GLU A 469 27.47 -16.68 -28.23
C GLU A 469 26.46 -15.62 -27.77
N ALA A 470 25.17 -15.92 -27.88
CA ALA A 470 24.11 -15.00 -27.47
C ALA A 470 24.12 -14.73 -25.95
N ILE A 471 24.46 -15.71 -25.11
CA ILE A 471 24.62 -15.53 -23.65
C ILE A 471 25.84 -14.65 -23.35
N VAL A 472 26.99 -14.94 -23.96
CA VAL A 472 28.24 -14.16 -23.77
C VAL A 472 28.03 -12.70 -24.17
N GLU A 473 27.31 -12.45 -25.27
CA GLU A 473 26.95 -11.11 -25.75
C GLU A 473 25.73 -10.50 -25.04
N LYS A 474 25.19 -11.16 -24.01
CA LYS A 474 24.04 -10.70 -23.21
C LYS A 474 22.80 -10.38 -24.05
N LYS A 475 22.49 -11.25 -25.00
CA LYS A 475 21.36 -11.13 -25.92
C LYS A 475 20.14 -11.96 -25.53
N LEU A 476 20.25 -12.88 -24.56
CA LEU A 476 19.14 -13.72 -24.12
C LEU A 476 18.60 -13.29 -22.75
N PHE A 477 17.28 -13.13 -22.68
CA PHE A 477 16.55 -12.70 -21.48
C PHE A 477 15.37 -13.62 -21.24
N MET A 478 14.88 -13.67 -20.01
CA MET A 478 13.72 -14.48 -19.66
C MET A 478 12.80 -13.84 -18.62
N LEU A 479 11.52 -14.20 -18.72
CA LEU A 479 10.61 -14.23 -17.58
C LEU A 479 10.59 -15.67 -17.06
N ASP A 480 10.88 -15.87 -15.78
CA ASP A 480 10.86 -17.21 -15.16
C ASP A 480 9.90 -17.21 -13.97
N TYR A 481 8.72 -17.78 -14.18
CA TYR A 481 7.70 -17.97 -13.16
C TYR A 481 7.53 -19.45 -12.79
N HIS A 482 8.42 -20.31 -13.30
CA HIS A 482 8.28 -21.75 -13.19
C HIS A 482 8.33 -22.21 -11.74
N ASP A 483 9.41 -21.86 -11.03
CA ASP A 483 9.65 -22.42 -9.69
C ASP A 483 8.70 -21.87 -8.62
N LEU A 484 8.18 -20.65 -8.80
CA LEU A 484 7.20 -20.06 -7.89
C LEU A 484 5.80 -20.68 -8.07
N PHE A 485 5.36 -20.89 -9.32
CA PHE A 485 3.99 -21.36 -9.59
C PHE A 485 3.83 -22.88 -9.69
N LEU A 486 4.86 -23.61 -10.14
CA LEU A 486 4.76 -25.08 -10.32
C LEU A 486 4.26 -25.82 -9.06
N PRO A 487 4.69 -25.47 -7.83
CA PRO A 487 4.19 -26.09 -6.60
C PRO A 487 2.70 -25.93 -6.35
N TYR A 488 2.06 -24.93 -6.97
CA TYR A 488 0.65 -24.61 -6.80
C TYR A 488 -0.23 -25.14 -7.94
N VAL A 489 0.35 -25.63 -9.03
CA VAL A 489 -0.40 -26.05 -10.22
C VAL A 489 -1.44 -27.12 -9.88
N SER A 490 -1.07 -28.16 -9.13
CA SER A 490 -2.00 -29.23 -8.76
C SER A 490 -3.14 -28.70 -7.90
N LYS A 491 -2.81 -27.92 -6.86
CA LYS A 491 -3.79 -27.34 -5.93
C LYS A 491 -4.78 -26.39 -6.62
N VAL A 492 -4.31 -25.58 -7.57
CA VAL A 492 -5.14 -24.61 -8.31
C VAL A 492 -6.07 -25.33 -9.27
N ARG A 493 -5.60 -26.37 -9.97
CA ARG A 493 -6.40 -27.08 -10.98
C ARG A 493 -7.53 -27.94 -10.41
N GLU A 494 -7.56 -28.17 -9.10
CA GLU A 494 -8.73 -28.72 -8.42
C GLU A 494 -9.93 -27.74 -8.42
N ILE A 495 -9.66 -26.44 -8.60
CA ILE A 495 -10.67 -25.39 -8.66
C ILE A 495 -11.20 -25.32 -10.10
N LYS A 496 -12.52 -25.41 -10.25
CA LYS A 496 -13.16 -25.34 -11.58
C LYS A 496 -12.98 -23.97 -12.21
N GLY A 497 -12.84 -23.94 -13.53
CA GLY A 497 -12.79 -22.69 -14.30
C GLY A 497 -11.50 -21.88 -14.10
N THR A 498 -10.42 -22.51 -13.61
CA THR A 498 -9.09 -21.92 -13.55
C THR A 498 -8.04 -22.94 -13.98
N THR A 499 -6.91 -22.45 -14.48
CA THR A 499 -5.71 -23.24 -14.70
C THR A 499 -4.46 -22.44 -14.32
N LEU A 500 -3.36 -23.17 -14.15
CA LEU A 500 -2.03 -22.65 -13.89
C LEU A 500 -0.99 -23.58 -14.50
N TYR A 501 0.17 -23.05 -14.87
CA TYR A 501 1.37 -23.81 -15.21
C TYR A 501 2.60 -23.18 -14.52
N GLY A 502 3.66 -23.97 -14.34
CA GLY A 502 4.99 -23.37 -14.25
C GLY A 502 5.41 -22.88 -15.63
N SER A 503 5.82 -21.62 -15.77
CA SER A 503 6.13 -21.05 -17.09
C SER A 503 7.47 -20.33 -17.20
N ARG A 504 8.12 -20.48 -18.35
CA ARG A 504 9.29 -19.68 -18.76
C ARG A 504 9.06 -19.08 -20.13
N THR A 505 9.50 -17.84 -20.31
CA THR A 505 9.44 -17.15 -21.61
C THR A 505 10.82 -16.62 -21.94
N LEU A 506 11.34 -16.97 -23.12
CA LEU A 506 12.65 -16.54 -23.58
C LEU A 506 12.53 -15.42 -24.62
N PHE A 507 13.40 -14.43 -24.51
CA PHE A 507 13.48 -13.27 -25.41
C PHE A 507 14.90 -13.09 -25.93
N PHE A 508 14.99 -12.49 -27.11
CA PHE A 508 16.24 -12.12 -27.76
C PHE A 508 16.32 -10.60 -27.98
N LEU A 509 17.43 -9.99 -27.56
CA LEU A 509 17.71 -8.58 -27.84
C LEU A 509 18.26 -8.44 -29.26
N THR A 510 17.46 -7.81 -30.13
CA THR A 510 17.81 -7.58 -31.52
C THR A 510 18.91 -6.54 -31.68
N LYS A 511 19.52 -6.47 -32.87
CA LYS A 511 20.47 -5.39 -33.22
C LYS A 511 19.82 -4.01 -33.22
N GLN A 512 18.49 -3.95 -33.26
CA GLN A 512 17.70 -2.72 -33.21
C GLN A 512 17.42 -2.26 -31.77
N GLY A 513 17.85 -3.01 -30.75
CA GLY A 513 17.66 -2.66 -29.34
C GLY A 513 16.29 -3.05 -28.76
N THR A 514 15.46 -3.76 -29.53
CA THR A 514 14.15 -4.26 -29.07
C THR A 514 14.21 -5.75 -28.75
N LEU A 515 13.30 -6.21 -27.90
CA LEU A 515 13.16 -7.64 -27.56
C LEU A 515 12.25 -8.35 -28.56
N LYS A 516 12.66 -9.55 -28.97
CA LYS A 516 11.85 -10.49 -29.76
C LYS A 516 11.56 -11.72 -28.88
N PRO A 517 10.30 -12.12 -28.67
CA PRO A 517 10.02 -13.38 -27.98
C PRO A 517 10.45 -14.56 -28.85
N LEU A 518 11.01 -15.59 -28.23
CA LEU A 518 11.54 -16.78 -28.92
C LEU A 518 10.74 -18.04 -28.60
N ALA A 519 10.40 -18.24 -27.33
CA ALA A 519 9.79 -19.47 -26.85
C ALA A 519 9.04 -19.24 -25.54
N ILE A 520 7.95 -19.99 -25.35
CA ILE A 520 7.24 -20.14 -24.09
C ILE A 520 7.22 -21.63 -23.73
N GLU A 521 7.72 -21.97 -22.55
CA GLU A 521 7.55 -23.28 -21.93
C GLU A 521 6.40 -23.21 -20.92
N LEU A 522 5.46 -24.15 -21.02
CA LEU A 522 4.43 -24.40 -20.01
C LEU A 522 4.60 -25.81 -19.44
N THR A 523 4.62 -25.92 -18.12
CA THR A 523 4.85 -27.17 -17.37
C THR A 523 3.72 -27.43 -16.39
N ARG A 524 3.18 -28.66 -16.45
CA ARG A 524 2.30 -29.26 -15.45
C ARG A 524 3.09 -30.35 -14.71
N PRO A 525 3.10 -30.36 -13.37
CA PRO A 525 3.83 -31.36 -12.60
C PRO A 525 3.17 -32.75 -12.75
N ILE A 526 3.79 -33.76 -12.14
CA ILE A 526 3.18 -35.08 -12.00
C ILE A 526 1.90 -34.91 -11.16
N MET A 527 0.74 -35.20 -11.74
CA MET A 527 -0.55 -35.13 -11.05
C MET A 527 -1.61 -35.97 -11.78
N ASP A 528 -2.67 -36.35 -11.06
CA ASP A 528 -3.81 -37.15 -11.56
C ASP A 528 -3.40 -38.49 -12.20
N GLY A 529 -2.34 -39.12 -11.68
CA GLY A 529 -1.79 -40.36 -12.23
C GLY A 529 -1.11 -40.21 -13.59
N LYS A 530 -0.89 -38.97 -14.06
CA LYS A 530 -0.24 -38.66 -15.33
C LYS A 530 1.20 -38.18 -15.11
N PRO A 531 2.16 -38.54 -15.98
CA PRO A 531 3.54 -38.06 -15.90
C PRO A 531 3.62 -36.55 -16.12
N GLN A 532 4.73 -35.91 -15.75
CA GLN A 532 4.95 -34.49 -16.02
C GLN A 532 4.66 -34.17 -17.50
N TRP A 533 3.91 -33.11 -17.75
CA TRP A 533 3.69 -32.58 -19.09
C TRP A 533 4.43 -31.25 -19.20
N LYS A 534 5.26 -31.08 -20.24
CA LYS A 534 5.86 -29.80 -20.58
C LYS A 534 5.95 -29.67 -22.09
N GLN A 535 5.64 -28.50 -22.61
CA GLN A 535 5.68 -28.20 -24.03
C GLN A 535 6.24 -26.81 -24.28
N VAL A 536 7.03 -26.68 -25.34
CA VAL A 536 7.54 -25.41 -25.84
C VAL A 536 6.70 -24.96 -27.02
N PHE A 537 6.27 -23.71 -26.98
CA PHE A 537 5.58 -23.00 -28.04
C PHE A 537 6.48 -21.88 -28.56
N THR A 538 6.56 -21.70 -29.88
CA THR A 538 7.37 -20.66 -30.51
C THR A 538 6.50 -19.77 -31.40
N PRO A 539 6.90 -18.53 -31.68
CA PRO A 539 6.26 -17.72 -32.72
C PRO A 539 6.16 -18.53 -34.02
N ALA A 540 4.96 -18.56 -34.62
CA ALA A 540 4.69 -19.39 -35.79
C ALA A 540 3.76 -18.69 -36.78
N SER A 541 3.89 -19.04 -38.05
CA SER A 541 3.02 -18.55 -39.13
C SER A 541 2.01 -19.59 -39.61
N HIS A 542 2.22 -20.87 -39.29
CA HIS A 542 1.25 -21.93 -39.59
C HIS A 542 0.02 -21.79 -38.68
N SER A 543 -1.18 -21.96 -39.24
CA SER A 543 -2.44 -21.57 -38.58
C SER A 543 -2.63 -22.20 -37.21
N THR A 544 -2.40 -23.52 -37.07
CA THR A 544 -2.55 -24.22 -35.79
C THR A 544 -1.56 -23.69 -34.75
N ASP A 545 -0.29 -23.59 -35.12
CA ASP A 545 0.79 -23.22 -34.20
C ASP A 545 0.72 -21.73 -33.82
N LEU A 546 0.25 -20.86 -34.72
CA LEU A 546 -0.04 -19.45 -34.42
C LEU A 546 -1.08 -19.30 -33.31
N TRP A 547 -2.15 -20.11 -33.35
CA TRP A 547 -3.17 -20.08 -32.29
C TRP A 547 -2.67 -20.68 -30.98
N LEU A 548 -1.88 -21.76 -31.03
CA LEU A 548 -1.22 -22.31 -29.84
C LEU A 548 -0.25 -21.31 -29.21
N TRP A 549 0.50 -20.55 -30.02
CA TRP A 549 1.37 -19.47 -29.55
C TRP A 549 0.57 -18.36 -28.85
N ARG A 550 -0.55 -17.93 -29.42
CA ARG A 550 -1.44 -16.93 -28.79
C ARG A 550 -1.99 -17.39 -27.45
N LEU A 551 -2.44 -18.64 -27.36
CA LEU A 551 -2.88 -19.25 -26.10
C LEU A 551 -1.75 -19.34 -25.07
N ALA A 552 -0.55 -19.75 -25.49
CA ALA A 552 0.62 -19.78 -24.62
C ALA A 552 0.98 -18.38 -24.07
N LYS A 553 0.89 -17.33 -24.90
CA LYS A 553 1.03 -15.94 -24.44
C LYS A 553 -0.04 -15.59 -23.40
N ALA A 554 -1.31 -15.93 -23.63
CA ALA A 554 -2.39 -15.67 -22.67
C ALA A 554 -2.14 -16.34 -21.31
N HIS A 555 -1.65 -17.58 -21.29
CA HIS A 555 -1.24 -18.25 -20.05
C HIS A 555 -0.12 -17.53 -19.31
N VAL A 556 0.97 -17.20 -20.01
CA VAL A 556 2.10 -16.49 -19.40
C VAL A 556 1.68 -15.10 -18.93
N LEU A 557 0.82 -14.40 -19.65
CA LEU A 557 0.30 -13.10 -19.24
C LEU A 557 -0.56 -13.22 -17.98
N ALA A 558 -1.34 -14.30 -17.81
CA ALA A 558 -2.06 -14.58 -16.56
C ALA A 558 -1.10 -14.83 -15.38
N HIS A 559 -0.01 -15.57 -15.62
CA HIS A 559 1.04 -15.76 -14.61
C HIS A 559 1.75 -14.44 -14.27
N ASP A 560 2.08 -13.64 -15.28
CA ASP A 560 2.74 -12.34 -15.13
C ASP A 560 1.85 -11.35 -14.37
N SER A 561 0.54 -11.32 -14.64
CA SER A 561 -0.43 -10.52 -13.89
C SER A 561 -0.51 -10.96 -12.43
N GLY A 562 -0.55 -12.26 -12.15
CA GLY A 562 -0.50 -12.77 -10.78
C GLY A 562 0.80 -12.41 -10.05
N TYR A 563 1.95 -12.55 -10.73
CA TYR A 563 3.25 -12.19 -10.17
C TYR A 563 3.37 -10.68 -9.94
N HIS A 564 2.94 -9.88 -10.92
CA HIS A 564 2.88 -8.42 -10.83
C HIS A 564 2.09 -7.99 -9.60
N GLU A 565 0.83 -8.41 -9.48
CA GLU A 565 -0.02 -7.95 -8.38
C GLU A 565 0.43 -8.47 -7.02
N LEU A 566 0.80 -9.75 -6.90
CA LEU A 566 1.09 -10.36 -5.61
C LEU A 566 2.52 -10.10 -5.11
N VAL A 567 3.47 -9.93 -6.03
CA VAL A 567 4.91 -9.85 -5.72
C VAL A 567 5.44 -8.44 -5.94
N ASN A 568 5.41 -7.92 -7.17
CA ASN A 568 6.04 -6.63 -7.47
C ASN A 568 5.22 -5.44 -6.99
N HIS A 569 3.89 -5.55 -6.99
CA HIS A 569 2.98 -4.53 -6.49
C HIS A 569 2.74 -4.72 -4.99
N TRP A 570 1.89 -5.67 -4.58
CA TRP A 570 1.49 -5.83 -3.18
C TRP A 570 2.67 -6.08 -2.24
N LEU A 571 3.46 -7.14 -2.46
CA LEU A 571 4.51 -7.53 -1.51
C LEU A 571 5.64 -6.51 -1.44
N ARG A 572 6.24 -6.17 -2.59
CA ARG A 572 7.46 -5.33 -2.65
C ARG A 572 7.20 -3.84 -2.41
N THR A 573 5.94 -3.39 -2.45
CA THR A 573 5.57 -2.01 -2.10
C THR A 573 4.69 -1.98 -0.86
N HIS A 574 3.37 -2.12 -0.97
CA HIS A 574 2.40 -2.02 0.12
C HIS A 574 2.78 -2.80 1.39
N CYS A 575 2.97 -4.11 1.27
CA CYS A 575 3.20 -5.00 2.40
C CYS A 575 4.58 -4.78 3.04
N ALA A 576 5.62 -4.62 2.22
CA ALA A 576 6.95 -4.32 2.73
C ALA A 576 7.07 -2.91 3.32
N LEU A 577 6.26 -1.95 2.87
CA LEU A 577 6.33 -0.56 3.32
C LEU A 577 5.72 -0.35 4.71
N GLU A 578 4.61 -1.06 5.02
CA GLU A 578 3.85 -0.88 6.27
C GLU A 578 4.69 -1.04 7.56
N PRO A 579 5.58 -2.03 7.69
CA PRO A 579 6.49 -2.13 8.84
C PRO A 579 7.36 -0.89 9.10
N PHE A 580 7.84 -0.22 8.04
CA PHE A 580 8.65 1.00 8.19
C PHE A 580 7.81 2.15 8.74
N ILE A 581 6.55 2.25 8.33
CA ILE A 581 5.62 3.29 8.80
C ILE A 581 5.31 3.09 10.28
N ILE A 582 4.99 1.85 10.67
CA ILE A 582 4.73 1.48 12.06
C ILE A 582 5.95 1.80 12.94
N ALA A 583 7.15 1.35 12.55
CA ALA A 583 8.37 1.59 13.31
C ALA A 583 8.70 3.08 13.43
N THR A 584 8.52 3.84 12.36
CA THR A 584 8.85 5.27 12.33
C THR A 584 8.00 6.05 13.33
N ASN A 585 6.69 5.79 13.36
CA ASN A 585 5.78 6.42 14.32
C ASN A 585 6.03 5.94 15.77
N ARG A 586 6.51 4.70 15.95
CA ARG A 586 6.79 4.13 17.28
C ARG A 586 8.13 4.56 17.88
N GLN A 587 9.14 4.79 17.05
CA GLN A 587 10.52 4.92 17.50
C GLN A 587 11.13 6.29 17.25
N LEU A 588 10.65 7.05 16.26
CA LEU A 588 11.19 8.37 15.94
C LEU A 588 10.19 9.45 16.35
N SER A 589 10.61 10.37 17.23
CA SER A 589 9.77 11.52 17.59
C SER A 589 9.43 12.35 16.34
N THR A 590 8.30 13.07 16.35
CA THR A 590 7.99 14.04 15.28
C THR A 590 9.01 15.18 15.17
N MET A 591 9.85 15.39 16.19
CA MET A 591 11.01 16.28 16.15
C MET A 591 12.23 15.66 15.44
N HIS A 592 12.28 14.34 15.27
CA HIS A 592 13.42 13.62 14.73
C HIS A 592 13.58 13.95 13.23
N PRO A 593 14.80 14.28 12.75
CA PRO A 593 15.01 14.63 11.34
C PRO A 593 14.64 13.50 10.38
N VAL A 594 14.96 12.24 10.73
CA VAL A 594 14.57 11.08 9.91
C VAL A 594 13.05 10.87 9.84
N TYR A 595 12.30 11.12 10.93
CA TYR A 595 10.83 11.12 10.88
C TYR A 595 10.33 12.14 9.85
N LYS A 596 10.82 13.38 9.93
CA LYS A 596 10.40 14.47 9.04
C LYS A 596 10.79 14.24 7.58
N LEU A 597 11.89 13.55 7.32
CA LEU A 597 12.29 13.18 5.97
C LEU A 597 11.38 12.11 5.39
N LEU A 598 11.01 11.10 6.19
CA LEU A 598 10.19 9.97 5.73
C LEU A 598 8.69 10.24 5.76
N HIS A 599 8.20 11.18 6.56
CA HIS A 599 6.77 11.41 6.79
C HIS A 599 5.93 11.54 5.49
N PRO A 600 6.35 12.29 4.45
CA PRO A 600 5.60 12.35 3.19
C PRO A 600 5.46 10.98 2.51
N HIS A 601 6.45 10.09 2.68
CA HIS A 601 6.48 8.75 2.10
C HIS A 601 5.58 7.73 2.81
N MET A 602 4.89 8.12 3.89
CA MET A 602 4.00 7.23 4.66
C MET A 602 2.52 7.46 4.36
N ARG A 603 2.21 8.63 3.78
CA ARG A 603 0.86 9.13 3.63
C ARG A 603 -0.04 8.07 3.00
N TYR A 604 -1.12 7.73 3.69
CA TYR A 604 -2.21 6.88 3.21
C TYR A 604 -1.92 5.40 2.98
N THR A 605 -0.66 4.96 3.06
CA THR A 605 -0.31 3.55 2.84
C THR A 605 -1.00 2.61 3.83
N MET A 606 -1.07 2.96 5.13
CA MET A 606 -1.73 2.08 6.10
C MET A 606 -3.23 1.93 5.86
N GLU A 607 -3.91 3.02 5.45
CA GLU A 607 -5.35 3.01 5.16
C GLU A 607 -5.67 2.26 3.86
N ILE A 608 -4.87 2.41 2.81
CA ILE A 608 -5.07 1.61 1.59
C ILE A 608 -4.76 0.12 1.84
N ASN A 609 -3.77 -0.19 2.69
CA ASN A 609 -3.49 -1.58 3.07
C ASN A 609 -4.61 -2.18 3.91
N SER A 610 -5.22 -1.42 4.85
CA SER A 610 -6.36 -1.90 5.63
C SER A 610 -7.56 -2.20 4.72
N LEU A 611 -7.84 -1.32 3.76
CA LEU A 611 -8.86 -1.52 2.75
C LEU A 611 -8.57 -2.75 1.88
N ALA A 612 -7.33 -2.94 1.43
CA ALA A 612 -6.93 -4.11 0.67
C ALA A 612 -7.18 -5.42 1.45
N ARG A 613 -6.86 -5.46 2.75
CA ARG A 613 -7.16 -6.61 3.63
C ARG A 613 -8.66 -6.85 3.77
N GLU A 614 -9.49 -5.83 3.64
CA GLU A 614 -10.94 -5.95 3.81
C GLU A 614 -11.67 -6.42 2.54
N VAL A 615 -11.24 -6.00 1.35
CA VAL A 615 -11.98 -6.26 0.09
C VAL A 615 -11.17 -6.88 -1.06
N LEU A 616 -9.84 -6.74 -1.05
CA LEU A 616 -9.00 -7.10 -2.20
C LEU A 616 -8.36 -8.48 -2.02
N ILE A 617 -7.62 -8.66 -0.92
CA ILE A 617 -6.78 -9.85 -0.67
C ILE A 617 -7.33 -10.79 0.41
N CYS A 618 -8.52 -10.51 0.95
CA CYS A 618 -9.20 -11.43 1.87
C CYS A 618 -9.73 -12.69 1.15
N ALA A 619 -10.18 -13.66 1.93
CA ALA A 619 -10.97 -14.78 1.45
C ALA A 619 -12.19 -14.28 0.66
N ASN A 620 -12.37 -14.78 -0.56
CA ASN A 620 -13.35 -14.31 -1.55
C ASN A 620 -13.23 -12.81 -1.88
N GLY A 621 -12.06 -12.21 -1.66
CA GLY A 621 -11.71 -10.90 -2.19
C GLY A 621 -11.51 -10.94 -3.70
N ILE A 622 -11.35 -9.76 -4.30
CA ILE A 622 -11.30 -9.61 -5.76
C ILE A 622 -10.12 -10.38 -6.38
N ILE A 623 -8.96 -10.42 -5.69
CA ILE A 623 -7.81 -11.18 -6.16
C ILE A 623 -8.14 -12.68 -6.22
N GLU A 624 -8.74 -13.24 -5.17
CA GLU A 624 -9.09 -14.66 -5.16
C GLU A 624 -10.16 -15.01 -6.21
N ILE A 625 -11.11 -14.12 -6.47
CA ILE A 625 -12.18 -14.36 -7.45
C ILE A 625 -11.65 -14.34 -8.89
N SER A 626 -10.68 -13.46 -9.18
CA SER A 626 -10.36 -13.06 -10.55
C SER A 626 -8.96 -13.41 -11.04
N PHE A 627 -8.09 -13.97 -10.20
CA PHE A 627 -6.73 -14.39 -10.59
C PHE A 627 -6.58 -15.91 -10.59
N SER A 628 -5.73 -16.43 -11.49
CA SER A 628 -5.47 -17.88 -11.60
C SER A 628 -5.09 -18.54 -10.27
N THR A 629 -4.39 -17.82 -9.40
CA THR A 629 -3.90 -18.31 -8.09
C THR A 629 -5.00 -18.49 -7.05
N ASN A 630 -6.16 -17.87 -7.23
CA ASN A 630 -7.37 -18.03 -6.41
C ASN A 630 -7.08 -17.97 -4.89
N LYS A 631 -7.64 -18.85 -4.07
CA LYS A 631 -7.42 -18.92 -2.62
C LYS A 631 -5.97 -19.13 -2.15
N TYR A 632 -5.04 -19.44 -3.06
CA TYR A 632 -3.62 -19.61 -2.75
C TYR A 632 -2.80 -18.34 -3.00
N SER A 633 -3.42 -17.26 -3.47
CA SER A 633 -2.74 -16.02 -3.86
C SER A 633 -1.83 -15.45 -2.76
N MET A 634 -2.34 -15.35 -1.53
CA MET A 634 -1.58 -14.79 -0.43
C MET A 634 -0.54 -15.77 0.15
N GLU A 635 -0.76 -17.09 0.03
CA GLU A 635 0.26 -18.11 0.32
C GLU A 635 1.45 -17.98 -0.64
N ILE A 636 1.19 -17.78 -1.93
CA ILE A 636 2.22 -17.53 -2.95
C ILE A 636 3.00 -16.25 -2.66
N SER A 637 2.32 -15.16 -2.26
CA SER A 637 2.98 -13.92 -1.86
C SER A 637 3.93 -14.16 -0.67
N SER A 638 3.54 -14.99 0.30
CA SER A 638 4.42 -15.37 1.42
C SER A 638 5.62 -16.20 0.97
N VAL A 639 5.44 -17.17 0.07
CA VAL A 639 6.56 -17.91 -0.52
C VAL A 639 7.51 -16.99 -1.28
N ALA A 640 7.00 -16.00 -2.01
CA ALA A 640 7.83 -15.01 -2.68
C ALA A 640 8.61 -14.12 -1.69
N TYR A 641 8.02 -13.78 -0.53
CA TYR A 641 8.74 -13.07 0.53
C TYR A 641 9.89 -13.92 1.10
N ASP A 642 9.64 -15.19 1.34
CA ASP A 642 10.65 -16.10 1.85
C ASP A 642 11.79 -16.32 0.85
N GLN A 643 11.47 -16.60 -0.42
CA GLN A 643 12.47 -17.02 -1.39
C GLN A 643 13.14 -15.87 -2.16
N LEU A 644 12.42 -14.77 -2.39
CA LEU A 644 12.82 -13.75 -3.38
C LEU A 644 13.06 -12.37 -2.75
N TRP A 645 12.32 -12.01 -1.70
CA TRP A 645 12.43 -10.65 -1.14
C TRP A 645 13.69 -10.47 -0.30
N ARG A 646 14.41 -9.37 -0.58
CA ARG A 646 15.52 -8.86 0.21
C ARG A 646 15.48 -7.33 0.22
N PHE A 647 15.85 -6.71 1.33
CA PHE A 647 15.86 -5.25 1.45
C PHE A 647 16.92 -4.61 0.56
N ASP A 648 18.14 -5.17 0.52
CA ASP A 648 19.25 -4.67 -0.28
C ASP A 648 18.96 -4.68 -1.78
N LEU A 649 18.10 -5.58 -2.25
CA LEU A 649 17.63 -5.67 -3.63
C LEU A 649 16.36 -4.85 -3.91
N GLN A 650 15.81 -4.09 -2.95
CA GLN A 650 14.76 -3.12 -3.27
C GLN A 650 15.32 -1.80 -3.81
N ALA A 651 16.62 -1.56 -3.64
CA ALA A 651 17.31 -0.44 -4.29
C ALA A 651 17.37 -0.68 -5.80
N LEU A 652 16.90 0.27 -6.62
CA LEU A 652 16.83 0.11 -8.07
C LEU A 652 18.17 -0.29 -8.72
N PRO A 653 19.32 0.35 -8.40
CA PRO A 653 20.62 -0.07 -8.91
C PRO A 653 20.94 -1.54 -8.64
N ASN A 654 20.69 -1.99 -7.40
CA ASN A 654 21.01 -3.34 -6.96
C ASN A 654 20.08 -4.38 -7.61
N ASP A 655 18.79 -4.07 -7.75
CA ASP A 655 17.81 -4.89 -8.47
C ASP A 655 18.22 -5.09 -9.94
N LEU A 656 18.59 -4.00 -10.63
CA LEU A 656 19.03 -4.05 -12.03
C LEU A 656 20.29 -4.90 -12.20
N ILE A 657 21.29 -4.74 -11.33
CA ILE A 657 22.51 -5.57 -11.37
C ILE A 657 22.16 -7.04 -11.09
N HIS A 658 21.36 -7.30 -10.05
CA HIS A 658 20.99 -8.65 -9.65
C HIS A 658 20.31 -9.41 -10.79
N ARG A 659 19.34 -8.79 -11.46
CA ARG A 659 18.66 -9.36 -12.64
C ARG A 659 19.53 -9.42 -13.89
N GLY A 660 20.74 -8.83 -13.87
CA GLY A 660 21.63 -8.76 -15.02
C GLY A 660 21.20 -7.73 -16.07
N MET A 661 20.39 -6.75 -15.66
CA MET A 661 19.90 -5.65 -16.50
C MET A 661 20.83 -4.44 -16.49
N ALA A 662 21.82 -4.42 -15.59
CA ALA A 662 22.87 -3.41 -15.55
C ALA A 662 24.20 -4.01 -15.07
N LEU A 663 25.28 -3.31 -15.35
CA LEU A 663 26.62 -3.54 -14.81
C LEU A 663 27.12 -2.26 -14.17
N GLU A 664 27.96 -2.39 -13.16
CA GLU A 664 28.70 -1.25 -12.63
C GLU A 664 29.67 -0.72 -13.71
N ASP A 665 29.60 0.59 -13.94
CA ASP A 665 30.55 1.33 -14.77
C ASP A 665 30.78 2.71 -14.14
N PRO A 666 31.93 2.93 -13.47
CA PRO A 666 32.25 4.21 -12.84
C PRO A 666 32.29 5.41 -13.81
N ASN A 667 32.41 5.17 -15.11
CA ASN A 667 32.42 6.22 -16.12
C ASN A 667 31.02 6.56 -16.65
N ALA A 668 30.02 5.73 -16.38
CA ALA A 668 28.64 6.00 -16.74
C ALA A 668 28.04 7.09 -15.81
N PRO A 669 27.14 7.95 -16.30
CA PRO A 669 26.62 9.08 -15.52
C PRO A 669 25.96 8.69 -14.18
N GLN A 670 25.37 7.49 -14.09
CA GLN A 670 24.74 6.94 -12.88
C GLN A 670 25.56 5.81 -12.23
N GLY A 671 26.82 5.64 -12.63
CA GLY A 671 27.66 4.52 -12.18
C GLY A 671 27.24 3.15 -12.72
N LEU A 672 26.27 3.12 -13.64
CA LEU A 672 25.72 1.90 -14.24
C LEU A 672 25.65 1.99 -15.76
N MET A 673 26.00 0.89 -16.42
CA MET A 673 25.73 0.66 -17.83
C MET A 673 24.59 -0.36 -17.96
N LEU A 674 23.48 0.04 -18.59
CA LEU A 674 22.34 -0.87 -18.82
C LEU A 674 22.70 -1.93 -19.87
N THR A 675 22.22 -3.16 -19.65
CA THR A 675 22.41 -4.27 -20.59
C THR A 675 21.47 -4.15 -21.80
N ILE A 676 20.30 -3.54 -21.60
CA ILE A 676 19.42 -3.06 -22.67
C ILE A 676 19.47 -1.53 -22.61
N GLU A 677 20.11 -0.92 -23.61
CA GLU A 677 20.33 0.53 -23.64
C GLU A 677 19.02 1.32 -23.58
N ASP A 678 18.00 0.92 -24.35
CA ASP A 678 16.67 1.54 -24.34
C ASP A 678 15.68 0.74 -23.47
N TYR A 679 15.98 0.59 -22.18
CA TYR A 679 15.06 0.04 -21.19
C TYR A 679 14.31 1.19 -20.48
N PRO A 680 13.06 1.50 -20.85
CA PRO A 680 12.41 2.75 -20.44
C PRO A 680 12.27 2.92 -18.93
N PHE A 681 11.82 1.87 -18.24
CA PHE A 681 11.72 1.86 -16.78
C PHE A 681 13.06 2.12 -16.09
N ALA A 682 14.12 1.37 -16.45
CA ALA A 682 15.43 1.51 -15.82
C ALA A 682 16.06 2.89 -16.09
N ASN A 683 15.99 3.35 -17.35
CA ASN A 683 16.55 4.62 -17.77
C ASN A 683 15.98 5.82 -17.03
N ASP A 684 14.66 5.86 -16.84
CA ASP A 684 14.01 6.98 -16.17
C ASP A 684 14.00 6.79 -14.65
N GLY A 685 13.81 5.56 -14.19
CA GLY A 685 13.84 5.21 -12.77
C GLY A 685 15.17 5.58 -12.12
N LEU A 686 16.30 5.34 -12.80
CA LEU A 686 17.63 5.73 -12.28
C LEU A 686 17.78 7.25 -12.11
N LEU A 687 17.14 8.06 -12.96
CA LEU A 687 17.15 9.52 -12.79
C LEU A 687 16.41 9.96 -11.53
N ILE A 688 15.26 9.34 -11.26
CA ILE A 688 14.47 9.59 -10.05
C ILE A 688 15.22 9.09 -8.82
N TRP A 689 15.77 7.87 -8.87
CA TRP A 689 16.58 7.29 -7.81
C TRP A 689 17.74 8.21 -7.42
N ASP A 690 18.52 8.71 -8.39
CA ASP A 690 19.66 9.60 -8.12
C ASP A 690 19.22 10.93 -7.52
N ALA A 691 18.11 11.49 -7.99
CA ALA A 691 17.56 12.72 -7.42
C ALA A 691 17.16 12.53 -5.96
N ILE A 692 16.50 11.41 -5.63
CA ILE A 692 16.16 11.03 -4.25
C ILE A 692 17.44 10.84 -3.44
N LYS A 693 18.40 10.07 -3.94
CA LYS A 693 19.66 9.78 -3.23
C LYS A 693 20.43 11.05 -2.93
N GLN A 694 20.51 11.98 -3.87
CA GLN A 694 21.15 13.27 -3.66
C GLN A 694 20.44 14.08 -2.58
N TRP A 695 19.11 14.21 -2.66
CA TRP A 695 18.31 14.89 -1.65
C TRP A 695 18.51 14.31 -0.25
N VAL A 696 18.40 12.99 -0.12
CA VAL A 696 18.61 12.27 1.14
C VAL A 696 20.04 12.46 1.65
N THR A 697 21.05 12.41 0.77
CA THR A 697 22.46 12.62 1.13
C THR A 697 22.68 14.01 1.73
N GLU A 698 22.19 15.05 1.07
CA GLU A 698 22.33 16.44 1.52
C GLU A 698 21.59 16.66 2.86
N TYR A 699 20.39 16.06 3.02
CA TYR A 699 19.62 16.13 4.25
C TYR A 699 20.28 15.39 5.42
N ILE A 700 20.69 14.14 5.22
CA ILE A 700 21.26 13.30 6.28
C ILE A 700 22.61 13.86 6.74
N ASN A 701 23.48 14.28 5.83
CA ASN A 701 24.78 14.86 6.18
C ASN A 701 24.67 16.17 6.97
N HIS A 702 23.53 16.87 6.89
CA HIS A 702 23.28 18.03 7.74
C HIS A 702 23.17 17.66 9.23
N TYR A 703 22.57 16.51 9.55
CA TYR A 703 22.33 16.06 10.92
C TYR A 703 23.35 15.04 11.43
N TYR A 704 23.88 14.19 10.54
CA TYR A 704 24.77 13.08 10.88
C TYR A 704 26.13 13.25 10.20
N SER A 705 27.04 13.95 10.86
CA SER A 705 28.36 14.27 10.29
C SER A 705 29.35 13.11 10.30
N ASN A 706 29.11 12.08 11.12
CA ASN A 706 29.98 10.90 11.26
C ASN A 706 29.26 9.73 11.94
N SER A 707 29.91 8.56 11.94
CA SER A 707 29.39 7.32 12.51
C SER A 707 29.06 7.37 14.00
N SER A 708 29.76 8.17 14.81
CA SER A 708 29.44 8.26 16.25
C SER A 708 28.08 8.89 16.52
N VAL A 709 27.65 9.84 15.67
CA VAL A 709 26.33 10.47 15.78
C VAL A 709 25.24 9.46 15.46
N VAL A 710 25.43 8.65 14.40
CA VAL A 710 24.49 7.57 14.01
C VAL A 710 24.39 6.51 15.10
N LYS A 711 25.52 6.04 15.63
CA LYS A 711 25.55 4.98 16.65
C LYS A 711 25.01 5.40 18.02
N SER A 712 25.14 6.68 18.36
CA SER A 712 24.66 7.20 19.65
C SER A 712 23.18 7.57 19.65
N ASP A 713 22.56 7.69 18.48
CA ASP A 713 21.14 8.00 18.32
C ASP A 713 20.25 6.81 18.70
N GLN A 714 19.76 6.79 19.94
CA GLN A 714 18.99 5.66 20.48
C GLN A 714 17.63 5.47 19.79
N GLU A 715 16.99 6.56 19.32
CA GLU A 715 15.72 6.45 18.58
C GLU A 715 15.95 5.80 17.23
N LEU A 716 16.99 6.25 16.52
CA LEU A 716 17.37 5.70 15.22
C LEU A 716 17.77 4.22 15.30
N GLN A 717 18.56 3.84 16.31
CA GLN A 717 18.97 2.45 16.51
C GLN A 717 17.79 1.54 16.90
N ALA A 718 16.87 2.04 17.74
CA ALA A 718 15.66 1.31 18.10
C ALA A 718 14.72 1.15 16.90
N TRP A 719 14.56 2.19 16.08
CA TRP A 719 13.78 2.18 14.85
C TRP A 719 14.20 1.06 13.89
N TRP A 720 15.49 1.01 13.55
CA TRP A 720 16.00 0.02 12.61
C TRP A 720 16.00 -1.40 13.18
N THR A 721 16.34 -1.53 14.48
CA THR A 721 16.26 -2.81 15.18
C THR A 721 14.84 -3.36 15.20
N GLU A 722 13.83 -2.51 15.43
CA GLU A 722 12.42 -2.91 15.45
C GLU A 722 11.91 -3.30 14.07
N ILE A 723 12.29 -2.55 13.02
CA ILE A 723 12.01 -2.92 11.62
C ILE A 723 12.51 -4.34 11.33
N GLN A 724 13.77 -4.62 11.65
CA GLN A 724 14.37 -5.93 11.35
C GLN A 724 13.75 -7.04 12.19
N LYS A 725 13.71 -6.88 13.52
CA LYS A 725 13.38 -7.96 14.46
C LYS A 725 11.89 -8.18 14.66
N VAL A 726 11.05 -7.20 14.35
CA VAL A 726 9.60 -7.28 14.52
C VAL A 726 8.91 -7.10 13.18
N GLY A 727 9.10 -5.94 12.53
CA GLY A 727 8.41 -5.59 11.28
C GLY A 727 8.62 -6.59 10.14
N HIS A 728 9.88 -6.98 9.91
CA HIS A 728 10.32 -8.04 9.01
C HIS A 728 10.94 -9.20 9.81
N GLY A 729 10.36 -9.48 10.97
CA GLY A 729 10.91 -10.39 11.98
C GLY A 729 11.19 -11.81 11.49
N ASP A 730 10.55 -12.27 10.42
CA ASP A 730 10.79 -13.62 9.91
C ASP A 730 12.10 -13.73 9.11
N LYS A 731 12.69 -12.60 8.69
CA LYS A 731 13.96 -12.53 7.93
C LYS A 731 15.07 -11.75 8.63
N TYR A 732 14.93 -11.44 9.92
CA TYR A 732 15.87 -10.57 10.65
C TYR A 732 17.30 -11.10 10.75
N LYS A 733 17.50 -12.42 10.60
CA LYS A 733 18.81 -13.09 10.68
C LYS A 733 19.56 -13.11 9.35
N GLU A 734 18.91 -12.65 8.28
CA GLU A 734 19.53 -12.64 6.97
C GLU A 734 20.74 -11.70 6.90
N PRO A 735 21.86 -12.09 6.29
CA PRO A 735 23.12 -11.35 6.36
C PRO A 735 23.15 -10.07 5.51
N TRP A 736 22.17 -9.90 4.62
CA TRP A 736 22.11 -8.76 3.69
C TRP A 736 21.50 -7.50 4.30
N TRP A 737 21.00 -7.57 5.53
CA TRP A 737 20.50 -6.40 6.24
C TRP A 737 21.62 -5.38 6.51
N PRO A 738 21.43 -4.10 6.13
CA PRO A 738 22.34 -3.03 6.53
C PRO A 738 22.49 -2.89 8.05
N SER A 739 23.69 -2.56 8.52
CA SER A 739 24.02 -2.48 9.96
C SER A 739 23.64 -1.16 10.64
N LEU A 740 23.33 -0.11 9.88
CA LEU A 740 23.04 1.25 10.36
C LEU A 740 24.10 1.81 11.33
N GLU A 741 25.35 1.80 10.88
CA GLU A 741 26.49 2.26 11.69
C GLU A 741 27.07 3.59 11.20
N THR A 742 26.86 3.92 9.93
CA THR A 742 27.46 5.09 9.27
C THR A 742 26.40 5.99 8.63
N PRO A 743 26.72 7.26 8.33
CA PRO A 743 25.82 8.11 7.55
C PRO A 743 25.50 7.51 6.18
N LYS A 744 26.45 6.80 5.55
CA LYS A 744 26.22 6.10 4.28
C LYS A 744 25.14 5.02 4.42
N ASP A 745 25.21 4.19 5.46
CA ASP A 745 24.21 3.15 5.71
C ASP A 745 22.81 3.79 5.83
N LEU A 746 22.70 4.88 6.60
CA LEU A 746 21.44 5.61 6.78
C LEU A 746 20.94 6.20 5.46
N ILE A 747 21.82 6.80 4.65
CA ILE A 747 21.47 7.33 3.33
C ILE A 747 20.92 6.23 2.43
N ASP A 748 21.60 5.09 2.35
CA ASP A 748 21.21 3.98 1.48
C ASP A 748 19.88 3.34 1.95
N ILE A 749 19.67 3.19 3.27
CA ILE A 749 18.41 2.71 3.86
C ILE A 749 17.26 3.66 3.51
N ILE A 750 17.41 4.96 3.78
CA ILE A 750 16.34 5.94 3.58
C ILE A 750 16.03 6.15 2.10
N THR A 751 17.05 6.16 1.24
CA THR A 751 16.87 6.24 -0.22
C THR A 751 16.07 5.04 -0.71
N THR A 752 16.36 3.83 -0.19
CA THR A 752 15.64 2.61 -0.56
C THR A 752 14.18 2.67 -0.13
N ILE A 753 13.88 3.07 1.11
CA ILE A 753 12.49 3.21 1.60
C ILE A 753 11.73 4.27 0.78
N ALA A 754 12.36 5.43 0.54
CA ALA A 754 11.78 6.50 -0.26
C ALA A 754 11.49 6.05 -1.70
N TRP A 755 12.39 5.28 -2.32
CA TRP A 755 12.20 4.70 -3.65
C TRP A 755 11.04 3.70 -3.70
N ILE A 756 10.95 2.78 -2.73
CA ILE A 756 9.86 1.81 -2.64
C ILE A 756 8.51 2.53 -2.60
N ALA A 757 8.40 3.52 -1.72
CA ALA A 757 7.18 4.30 -1.51
C ALA A 757 6.79 5.16 -2.73
N SER A 758 7.76 5.56 -3.56
CA SER A 758 7.54 6.49 -4.67
C SER A 758 7.73 5.82 -6.03
N GLY A 759 8.95 5.84 -6.58
CA GLY A 759 9.25 5.41 -7.94
C GLY A 759 8.98 3.92 -8.21
N HIS A 760 9.20 3.03 -7.24
CA HIS A 760 8.84 1.62 -7.42
C HIS A 760 7.33 1.47 -7.56
N HIS A 761 6.57 1.91 -6.54
CA HIS A 761 5.11 1.85 -6.53
C HIS A 761 4.51 2.49 -7.80
N ALA A 762 4.96 3.69 -8.17
CA ALA A 762 4.45 4.37 -9.36
C ALA A 762 4.66 3.57 -10.65
N ALA A 763 5.81 2.89 -10.80
CA ALA A 763 6.14 2.08 -11.98
C ALA A 763 5.24 0.86 -12.16
N VAL A 764 4.74 0.29 -11.05
CA VAL A 764 3.92 -0.93 -11.06
C VAL A 764 2.43 -0.67 -10.86
N ASN A 765 2.04 0.56 -10.50
CA ASN A 765 0.65 0.90 -10.19
C ASN A 765 -0.07 1.66 -11.33
N PHE A 766 0.45 2.83 -11.76
CA PHE A 766 -0.32 3.77 -12.60
C PHE A 766 -0.48 3.36 -14.07
N ALA A 767 0.09 2.21 -14.46
CA ALA A 767 -0.06 1.62 -15.79
C ALA A 767 -1.12 0.51 -15.84
N GLN A 768 -1.68 0.11 -14.69
CA GLN A 768 -2.64 -1.00 -14.57
C GLN A 768 -3.82 -0.84 -15.52
N TYR A 769 -4.51 0.32 -15.53
CA TYR A 769 -5.65 0.52 -16.42
C TYR A 769 -5.22 0.72 -17.87
N THR A 770 -4.06 1.34 -18.12
CA THR A 770 -3.55 1.59 -19.47
C THR A 770 -3.32 0.31 -20.26
N TYR A 771 -2.72 -0.71 -19.63
CA TYR A 771 -2.40 -1.99 -20.28
C TYR A 771 -3.37 -3.12 -19.90
N GLY A 772 -3.87 -3.15 -18.67
CA GLY A 772 -4.78 -4.17 -18.16
C GLY A 772 -6.25 -3.80 -18.17
N GLY A 773 -6.59 -2.54 -18.45
CA GLY A 773 -7.97 -2.13 -18.70
C GLY A 773 -8.58 -2.81 -19.94
N TYR A 774 -7.75 -3.37 -20.83
CA TYR A 774 -8.16 -4.29 -21.90
C TYR A 774 -7.63 -5.69 -21.58
N PHE A 775 -8.42 -6.48 -20.87
CA PHE A 775 -7.98 -7.75 -20.31
C PHE A 775 -7.50 -8.80 -21.34
N PRO A 776 -7.82 -8.77 -22.66
CA PRO A 776 -7.14 -9.65 -23.60
C PRO A 776 -5.62 -9.40 -23.70
N ASN A 777 -5.17 -8.17 -23.43
CA ASN A 777 -3.76 -7.82 -23.36
C ASN A 777 -3.09 -8.30 -22.06
N ARG A 778 -3.81 -8.20 -20.94
CA ARG A 778 -3.33 -8.61 -19.62
C ARG A 778 -4.40 -9.43 -18.90
N PRO A 779 -4.63 -10.68 -19.32
CA PRO A 779 -5.53 -11.54 -18.57
C PRO A 779 -4.97 -11.74 -17.17
N THR A 780 -5.84 -11.77 -16.16
CA THR A 780 -5.48 -12.10 -14.76
C THR A 780 -5.66 -13.58 -14.45
N ILE A 781 -6.41 -14.28 -15.29
CA ILE A 781 -6.73 -15.69 -15.18
C ILE A 781 -6.73 -16.34 -16.56
N ALA A 782 -6.25 -17.58 -16.61
CA ALA A 782 -6.51 -18.53 -17.68
C ALA A 782 -7.46 -19.62 -17.18
N ARG A 783 -8.56 -19.90 -17.88
CA ARG A 783 -9.62 -20.79 -17.38
C ARG A 783 -9.62 -22.22 -17.93
N ILE A 784 -8.89 -22.46 -19.03
CA ILE A 784 -8.79 -23.78 -19.67
C ILE A 784 -7.33 -24.18 -19.84
N LYS A 785 -7.03 -25.47 -19.91
CA LYS A 785 -5.69 -25.98 -20.24
C LYS A 785 -5.35 -25.72 -21.73
N MET A 786 -4.07 -25.80 -22.07
CA MET A 786 -3.62 -25.80 -23.46
C MET A 786 -4.33 -26.92 -24.26
N PRO A 787 -4.77 -26.67 -25.51
CA PRO A 787 -5.46 -27.68 -26.34
C PRO A 787 -4.59 -28.90 -26.68
N THR A 788 -3.28 -28.81 -26.50
CA THR A 788 -2.32 -29.91 -26.73
C THR A 788 -2.05 -30.74 -25.47
N GLU A 789 -2.53 -30.32 -24.30
CA GLU A 789 -2.35 -31.06 -23.05
C GLU A 789 -3.40 -32.19 -22.94
N ASP A 790 -2.98 -33.41 -23.31
CA ASP A 790 -3.80 -34.62 -23.27
C ASP A 790 -5.23 -34.41 -23.85
N PRO A 791 -5.37 -33.97 -25.11
CA PRO A 791 -6.68 -33.68 -25.65
C PRO A 791 -7.45 -34.97 -25.95
N SER A 792 -8.74 -34.95 -25.66
CA SER A 792 -9.69 -35.82 -26.34
C SER A 792 -9.77 -35.43 -27.81
N LYS A 793 -10.22 -36.38 -28.64
CA LYS A 793 -10.43 -36.14 -30.08
C LYS A 793 -11.38 -34.96 -30.33
N GLU A 794 -12.43 -34.85 -29.52
CA GLU A 794 -13.43 -33.79 -29.63
C GLU A 794 -12.85 -32.42 -29.25
N GLU A 795 -12.10 -32.31 -28.15
CA GLU A 795 -11.42 -31.05 -27.77
C GLU A 795 -10.47 -30.56 -28.87
N TRP A 796 -9.68 -31.47 -29.45
CA TRP A 796 -8.77 -31.13 -30.54
C TRP A 796 -9.51 -30.70 -31.82
N GLU A 797 -10.56 -31.43 -32.21
CA GLU A 797 -11.38 -31.06 -33.38
C GLU A 797 -12.09 -29.72 -33.19
N ASN A 798 -12.58 -29.43 -31.98
CA ASN A 798 -13.20 -28.15 -31.65
C ASN A 798 -12.19 -27.00 -31.71
N PHE A 799 -10.98 -27.17 -31.17
CA PHE A 799 -9.91 -26.18 -31.29
C PHE A 799 -9.55 -25.92 -32.75
N LEU A 800 -9.37 -26.96 -33.57
CA LEU A 800 -9.04 -26.79 -34.99
C LEU A 800 -10.16 -26.07 -35.76
N LYS A 801 -11.42 -26.31 -35.41
CA LYS A 801 -12.59 -25.71 -36.07
C LYS A 801 -12.83 -24.26 -35.62
N ASN A 802 -12.59 -23.94 -34.35
CA ASN A 802 -12.88 -22.64 -33.76
C ASN A 802 -11.85 -22.24 -32.68
N PRO A 803 -10.61 -21.90 -33.08
CA PRO A 803 -9.55 -21.55 -32.14
C PRO A 803 -9.77 -20.20 -31.46
N GLU A 804 -10.53 -19.29 -32.09
CA GLU A 804 -10.95 -18.02 -31.49
C GLU A 804 -11.80 -18.25 -30.23
N GLN A 805 -12.80 -19.13 -30.32
CA GLN A 805 -13.63 -19.51 -29.19
C GLN A 805 -12.80 -20.15 -28.07
N THR A 806 -11.81 -20.98 -28.41
CA THR A 806 -10.89 -21.55 -27.42
C THR A 806 -10.10 -20.46 -26.68
N LEU A 807 -9.66 -19.41 -27.37
CA LEU A 807 -9.00 -18.26 -26.72
C LEU A 807 -9.97 -17.49 -25.81
N LEU A 808 -11.21 -17.23 -26.25
CA LEU A 808 -12.24 -16.57 -25.42
C LEU A 808 -12.61 -17.39 -24.17
N GLU A 809 -12.61 -18.71 -24.27
CA GLU A 809 -12.79 -19.62 -23.13
C GLU A 809 -11.62 -19.58 -22.17
N CYS A 810 -10.39 -19.38 -22.67
CA CYS A 810 -9.21 -19.18 -21.84
C CYS A 810 -9.26 -17.87 -21.05
N LEU A 811 -9.74 -16.79 -21.65
CA LEU A 811 -9.82 -15.45 -21.04
C LEU A 811 -10.82 -15.39 -19.86
N PRO A 812 -10.76 -14.36 -18.99
CA PRO A 812 -11.67 -14.22 -17.85
C PRO A 812 -13.15 -14.28 -18.22
N SER A 813 -13.98 -14.75 -17.28
CA SER A 813 -15.45 -14.63 -17.39
C SER A 813 -15.89 -13.16 -17.37
N GLN A 814 -17.13 -12.90 -17.75
CA GLN A 814 -17.69 -11.54 -17.75
C GLN A 814 -17.68 -10.91 -16.34
N ILE A 815 -17.91 -11.70 -15.30
CA ILE A 815 -17.84 -11.24 -13.89
C ILE A 815 -16.40 -10.90 -13.51
N GLN A 816 -15.45 -11.81 -13.76
CA GLN A 816 -14.04 -11.60 -13.42
C GLN A 816 -13.46 -10.38 -14.14
N ALA A 817 -13.70 -10.25 -15.45
CA ALA A 817 -13.27 -9.11 -16.24
C ALA A 817 -13.83 -7.79 -15.69
N THR A 818 -15.12 -7.74 -15.39
CA THR A 818 -15.78 -6.53 -14.87
C THR A 818 -15.19 -6.10 -13.52
N LEU A 819 -15.00 -7.03 -12.59
CA LEU A 819 -14.43 -6.74 -11.27
C LEU A 819 -12.99 -6.22 -11.36
N VAL A 820 -12.15 -6.89 -12.18
CA VAL A 820 -10.76 -6.47 -12.38
C VAL A 820 -10.72 -5.08 -13.01
N MET A 821 -11.48 -4.82 -14.08
CA MET A 821 -11.48 -3.52 -14.74
C MET A 821 -11.93 -2.38 -13.83
N VAL A 822 -12.92 -2.61 -12.95
CA VAL A 822 -13.34 -1.64 -11.93
C VAL A 822 -12.19 -1.33 -10.97
N ILE A 823 -11.46 -2.34 -10.51
CA ILE A 823 -10.37 -2.15 -9.56
C ILE A 823 -9.16 -1.51 -10.21
N LEU A 824 -8.68 -2.01 -11.35
CA LEU A 824 -7.54 -1.40 -12.05
C LEU A 824 -7.80 0.08 -12.35
N ASN A 825 -9.05 0.45 -12.62
CA ASN A 825 -9.45 1.84 -12.80
C ASN A 825 -9.24 2.67 -11.54
N LEU A 826 -9.77 2.19 -10.43
CA LEU A 826 -9.66 2.84 -9.13
C LEU A 826 -8.20 2.96 -8.70
N LEU A 827 -7.41 1.89 -8.86
CA LEU A 827 -5.99 1.83 -8.50
C LEU A 827 -5.12 2.74 -9.39
N SER A 828 -5.49 2.97 -10.65
CA SER A 828 -4.70 3.81 -11.56
C SER A 828 -4.98 5.33 -11.44
N ASN A 829 -5.81 5.75 -10.50
CA ASN A 829 -6.37 7.11 -10.45
C ASN A 829 -5.69 7.97 -9.38
N HIS A 830 -5.09 9.09 -9.79
CA HIS A 830 -4.56 10.07 -8.84
C HIS A 830 -5.69 10.88 -8.19
N SER A 831 -5.71 10.91 -6.86
CA SER A 831 -6.62 11.77 -6.09
C SER A 831 -6.38 13.26 -6.38
N PRO A 832 -7.40 14.14 -6.33
CA PRO A 832 -7.23 15.59 -6.39
C PRO A 832 -6.33 16.18 -5.30
N ASP A 833 -6.14 15.46 -4.19
CA ASP A 833 -5.24 15.85 -3.10
C ASP A 833 -3.92 15.07 -3.11
N GLU A 834 -3.54 14.43 -4.21
CA GLU A 834 -2.28 13.69 -4.28
C GLU A 834 -1.05 14.59 -4.10
N GLU A 835 -0.02 14.05 -3.45
CA GLU A 835 1.24 14.76 -3.20
C GLU A 835 2.39 14.09 -3.94
N TYR A 836 2.89 14.76 -4.98
CA TYR A 836 3.96 14.25 -5.83
C TYR A 836 5.34 14.55 -5.25
N ILE A 837 6.28 13.65 -5.53
CA ILE A 837 7.64 13.72 -5.02
C ILE A 837 8.30 15.06 -5.34
N GLY A 838 8.93 15.66 -4.33
CA GLY A 838 9.62 16.94 -4.45
C GLY A 838 8.76 18.14 -4.83
N GLN A 839 7.42 18.01 -4.90
CA GLN A 839 6.54 19.12 -5.30
C GLN A 839 6.32 20.13 -4.17
N TYR A 840 5.99 19.64 -2.97
CA TYR A 840 5.66 20.44 -1.80
C TYR A 840 6.77 20.34 -0.76
N MET A 841 7.21 21.51 -0.28
CA MET A 841 8.24 21.61 0.75
C MET A 841 7.58 21.51 2.13
N GLU A 842 8.06 20.59 2.97
CA GLU A 842 7.60 20.53 4.35
C GLU A 842 8.00 21.80 5.12
N PRO A 843 7.13 22.32 6.02
CA PRO A 843 7.45 23.48 6.84
C PRO A 843 8.75 23.32 7.64
N SER A 844 8.97 22.11 8.18
CA SER A 844 10.20 21.80 8.93
C SER A 844 11.48 21.87 8.09
N TRP A 845 11.40 21.66 6.78
CA TRP A 845 12.52 21.82 5.86
C TRP A 845 12.77 23.28 5.54
N ALA A 846 11.70 24.08 5.43
CA ALA A 846 11.77 25.52 5.17
C ALA A 846 12.41 26.33 6.31
N GLU A 847 12.23 25.88 7.56
CA GLU A 847 12.83 26.48 8.77
C GLU A 847 14.37 26.46 8.77
N ASN A 848 14.99 25.54 8.02
CA ASN A 848 16.43 25.43 7.91
C ASN A 848 16.90 25.83 6.52
N GLN A 849 17.64 26.95 6.42
CA GLN A 849 18.04 27.50 5.13
C GLN A 849 18.90 26.52 4.29
N THR A 850 19.74 25.69 4.91
CA THR A 850 20.56 24.70 4.18
C THR A 850 19.67 23.60 3.59
N ILE A 851 18.71 23.10 4.36
CA ILE A 851 17.78 22.06 3.93
C ILE A 851 16.83 22.60 2.87
N LYS A 852 16.27 23.80 3.08
CA LYS A 852 15.44 24.51 2.11
C LYS A 852 16.11 24.60 0.74
N THR A 853 17.35 25.10 0.69
CA THR A 853 18.10 25.20 -0.57
C THR A 853 18.35 23.83 -1.21
N SER A 854 18.55 22.79 -0.39
CA SER A 854 18.73 21.41 -0.87
C SER A 854 17.44 20.85 -1.47
N PHE A 855 16.28 21.13 -0.86
CA PHE A 855 14.98 20.74 -1.40
C PHE A 855 14.65 21.51 -2.70
N GLU A 856 14.99 22.79 -2.78
CA GLU A 856 14.82 23.59 -4.00
C GLU A 856 15.64 23.01 -5.17
N ARG A 857 16.86 22.49 -4.90
CA ARG A 857 17.64 21.74 -5.90
C ARG A 857 16.95 20.44 -6.30
N PHE A 858 16.42 19.68 -5.34
CA PHE A 858 15.67 18.45 -5.62
C PHE A 858 14.45 18.71 -6.51
N ASN A 859 13.62 19.69 -6.16
CA ASN A 859 12.48 20.12 -6.97
C ASN A 859 12.89 20.52 -8.39
N LYS A 860 13.96 21.32 -8.52
CA LYS A 860 14.48 21.73 -9.83
C LYS A 860 14.93 20.52 -10.64
N ARG A 861 15.67 19.59 -10.03
CA ARG A 861 16.15 18.38 -10.70
C ARG A 861 15.00 17.52 -11.23
N LEU A 862 13.92 17.37 -10.46
CA LEU A 862 12.74 16.62 -10.91
C LEU A 862 12.07 17.28 -12.13
N LYS A 863 11.97 18.62 -12.17
CA LYS A 863 11.47 19.35 -13.35
C LYS A 863 12.36 19.15 -14.58
N GLU A 864 13.69 19.10 -14.39
CA GLU A 864 14.62 18.79 -15.47
C GLU A 864 14.43 17.36 -16.00
N ILE A 865 14.22 16.39 -15.10
CA ILE A 865 13.96 14.98 -15.47
C ILE A 865 12.70 14.87 -16.34
N GLU A 866 11.66 15.64 -16.04
CA GLU A 866 10.44 15.67 -16.86
C GLU A 866 10.75 15.99 -18.34
N GLY A 867 11.57 17.03 -18.57
CA GLY A 867 12.01 17.40 -19.93
C GLY A 867 12.94 16.37 -20.59
N ILE A 868 13.75 15.65 -19.81
CA ILE A 868 14.57 14.54 -20.30
C ILE A 868 13.68 13.39 -20.78
N ILE A 869 12.64 13.04 -20.02
CA ILE A 869 11.69 11.99 -20.39
C ILE A 869 10.93 12.39 -21.66
N ASP A 870 10.47 13.63 -21.77
CA ASP A 870 9.83 14.14 -22.98
C ASP A 870 10.75 14.04 -24.19
N SER A 871 12.03 14.41 -24.02
CA SER A 871 13.04 14.29 -25.08
C SER A 871 13.29 12.84 -25.50
N ARG A 872 13.31 11.90 -24.55
CA ARG A 872 13.43 10.45 -24.82
C ARG A 872 12.20 9.92 -25.57
N ASN A 873 11.01 10.29 -25.14
CA ASN A 873 9.74 9.92 -25.78
C ASN A 873 9.53 10.58 -27.16
N GLY A 874 10.31 11.60 -27.50
CA GLY A 874 10.36 12.20 -28.84
C GLY A 874 11.46 11.65 -29.75
N ASN A 875 12.34 10.78 -29.24
CA ASN A 875 13.49 10.27 -29.99
C ASN A 875 13.17 8.95 -30.70
N TYR A 876 12.99 8.99 -32.01
CA TYR A 876 12.67 7.81 -32.83
C TYR A 876 13.76 6.74 -32.88
N ASN A 877 14.96 7.01 -32.37
CA ASN A 877 15.99 5.97 -32.20
C ASN A 877 15.74 5.09 -30.96
N LEU A 878 14.92 5.55 -30.01
CA LEU A 878 14.51 4.81 -28.81
C LEU A 878 13.21 4.04 -29.08
N LYS A 879 13.34 2.87 -29.71
CA LYS A 879 12.23 2.09 -30.25
C LYS A 879 11.32 1.46 -29.20
N ASN A 880 11.79 1.24 -27.97
CA ASN A 880 10.94 0.73 -26.90
C ASN A 880 10.01 1.84 -26.32
N ARG A 881 10.20 3.09 -26.76
CA ARG A 881 9.44 4.28 -26.31
C ARG A 881 8.61 4.93 -27.41
N CYS A 882 9.06 4.82 -28.65
CA CYS A 882 8.56 5.57 -29.79
C CYS A 882 8.18 4.63 -30.94
N GLY A 883 6.99 4.80 -31.50
CA GLY A 883 6.51 3.98 -32.62
C GLY A 883 5.04 4.24 -32.94
N ALA A 884 4.57 3.70 -34.07
CA ALA A 884 3.15 3.75 -34.42
C ALA A 884 2.33 2.97 -33.38
N GLY A 885 1.25 3.58 -32.87
CA GLY A 885 0.37 2.93 -31.89
C GLY A 885 0.91 2.84 -30.46
N LEU A 886 2.20 3.07 -30.22
CA LEU A 886 2.80 2.90 -28.89
C LEU A 886 2.39 4.00 -27.91
N VAL A 887 2.17 3.61 -26.66
CA VAL A 887 2.01 4.53 -25.53
C VAL A 887 3.41 5.00 -25.08
N PRO A 888 3.67 6.32 -24.95
CA PRO A 888 4.96 6.81 -24.50
C PRO A 888 5.14 6.42 -23.03
N TYR A 889 6.36 6.07 -22.64
CA TYR A 889 6.62 5.71 -21.26
C TYR A 889 6.73 6.98 -20.41
N GLU A 890 5.71 7.27 -19.62
CA GLU A 890 5.62 8.49 -18.79
C GLU A 890 5.50 8.21 -17.28
N LEU A 891 5.51 6.94 -16.86
CA LEU A 891 5.29 6.57 -15.45
C LEU A 891 6.28 7.22 -14.48
N MET A 892 7.50 7.52 -14.94
CA MET A 892 8.54 8.17 -14.14
C MET A 892 8.58 9.70 -14.29
N LYS A 893 7.61 10.32 -15.01
CA LYS A 893 7.47 11.78 -14.95
C LYS A 893 7.05 12.17 -13.52
N PRO A 894 7.76 13.07 -12.82
CA PRO A 894 7.54 13.27 -11.39
C PRO A 894 6.15 13.77 -11.02
N PHE A 895 5.54 14.60 -11.87
CA PHE A 895 4.31 15.32 -11.55
C PHE A 895 3.14 14.91 -12.44
N SER A 896 1.92 14.99 -11.90
CA SER A 896 0.68 14.79 -12.66
C SER A 896 -0.48 15.62 -12.10
N GLY A 897 -1.63 15.52 -12.76
CA GLY A 897 -2.93 15.99 -12.27
C GLY A 897 -3.80 14.82 -11.78
N PRO A 898 -5.00 15.10 -11.23
CA PRO A 898 -5.92 14.04 -10.84
C PRO A 898 -6.41 13.22 -12.03
N GLY A 899 -6.82 11.98 -11.77
CA GLY A 899 -7.35 11.05 -12.78
C GLY A 899 -6.34 9.98 -13.19
N ILE A 900 -6.72 9.22 -14.23
CA ILE A 900 -5.88 8.17 -14.81
C ILE A 900 -5.06 8.81 -15.91
N THR A 901 -3.79 9.08 -15.59
CA THR A 901 -2.93 9.91 -16.45
C THR A 901 -1.76 9.15 -17.06
N GLY A 902 -1.42 7.96 -16.54
CA GLY A 902 -0.25 7.19 -16.97
C GLY A 902 1.10 7.85 -16.62
N LYS A 903 1.11 8.78 -15.67
CA LYS A 903 2.31 9.52 -15.22
C LYS A 903 2.12 10.09 -13.82
N GLY A 904 3.22 10.52 -13.20
CA GLY A 904 3.21 11.10 -11.85
C GLY A 904 3.80 10.12 -10.84
N VAL A 905 4.71 10.61 -10.01
CA VAL A 905 5.36 9.83 -8.95
C VAL A 905 4.96 10.42 -7.59
N PRO A 906 3.96 9.83 -6.90
CA PRO A 906 3.61 10.23 -5.54
C PRO A 906 4.78 10.03 -4.55
N TYR A 907 4.70 10.67 -3.40
CA TYR A 907 5.63 10.39 -2.30
C TYR A 907 5.47 8.98 -1.71
N SER A 908 4.26 8.43 -1.74
CA SER A 908 3.84 7.23 -0.99
C SER A 908 3.03 6.26 -1.85
N ALA A 909 2.86 5.03 -1.36
CA ALA A 909 1.91 4.05 -1.91
C ALA A 909 0.50 4.46 -1.48
N SER A 910 -0.01 5.52 -2.11
CA SER A 910 -1.23 6.21 -1.69
C SER A 910 -2.43 5.92 -2.58
N ILE A 911 -2.20 5.53 -3.84
CA ILE A 911 -3.04 4.63 -4.63
C ILE A 911 -2.30 4.30 -5.90
#